data_AF-A0AAV9S6V3-F1
#
_entry.id   AF-A0AAV9S6V3-F1
#
_cell.length_a   1.000
_cell.length_b   1.000
_cell.length_c   1.000
_cell.angle_alpha   90.00
_cell.angle_beta   90.00
_cell.angle_gamma   90.00
#
_symmetry.space_group_name_H-M   'P 1'
#
loop_
_entity.id
_entity.type
_entity.pdbx_description
1 polymer ?
#
loop_
_entity_poly.entity_id
_entity_poly.type
_entity_poly.pdbx_seq_one_letter_code
_entity_poly.pdbx_strand_id
1 'polypeptide(L)'
;MERLCGAKLPFWVANETFHTDRPDLPECFQLSVLAWLPCIFLWAAFPAYVYYLKKSSRGYIMMSILNRFKTVFGLFLWIVCWSDLFYTFHELRMGHTQPPIYFITPLVLGMTMLLATFLIQYERLQGVQSSGVLFIFWFLSVLCAIVPFRSKILKASGQDDIPDKLRFTTFYFYFGLILCELILCCFNEKPPLFSNVVTDPNPCPETTAGFLSTVTFWWFTRLAIKGYKMPLEAKDLWSLNQRDSSEKMVPKLLKEWEKEQDKARSSEQNLTSQAVYAKPQPSTTNHVSGGTGGNESSPEEVEVLLSNHKAAPHPPSFLRALIKAFGPYFLIGSVFKLLQDAITFVNPQLLRMLISFTKQKDVPDWWGYTLAFLMFFTAVLQTLILHHHFQYCFVTGMNVRTALIGAIYRKALVITNAAKRSSTVGEIVNLMSVDAQRFMDLTTFLNMLWSAPLQIMLALFFLWQNLGPSVLAGVAVMVMLIPFNAFIAMKTRAYQVEQMQHKDARIKLMNEILNGIKVLKLYAWENSFKDKVLAIRQKELNVLRKTAYLGALSTMAWTSAPFLVALTTFAVYVTVDENNVLDAEKAFVSLSLFNILRFPLNMLPQVISGLVQASVSLKRIQNFLSNDELDPSSVDRKNTSSEFAVSVINGKFTWAKEDQPVLHNINVMVPQGSLVAVVGHVGCGKSSLISALLGDMEKLEGEVSVRGSVAYVPQQAWIQNATLRDNILFGRTFKEQKYRRVLDACALTPDLEVLPGGDMTEIGEKGINLSGGQRQRVSLARALYSEADVYLLDDPLSAVDAHVSKHIFDNLIGPEGVLKGKTRILVTHGISFLPQVDNIVVMVEGRVSEMGSYQELLKQNGAFAEFLRNYALEDIIEEDEALG
;
A
#
# COMPACT_ATOMS: atom_id res chain seq x y z
N MET A 1 -3.33 45.60 -27.80
CA MET A 1 -3.92 46.30 -26.63
C MET A 1 -4.18 47.77 -26.91
N GLU A 2 -3.25 48.53 -27.47
CA GLU A 2 -3.47 49.96 -27.79
C GLU A 2 -4.66 50.22 -28.73
N ARG A 3 -4.89 49.36 -29.74
CA ARG A 3 -6.10 49.43 -30.59
C ARG A 3 -7.41 49.13 -29.84
N LEU A 4 -7.37 48.38 -28.75
CA LEU A 4 -8.54 48.03 -27.93
C LEU A 4 -8.88 49.15 -26.94
N CYS A 5 -7.85 49.79 -26.36
CA CYS A 5 -8.00 50.90 -25.42
C CYS A 5 -8.26 52.25 -26.10
N GLY A 6 -7.93 52.38 -27.39
CA GLY A 6 -8.04 53.63 -28.13
C GLY A 6 -7.01 54.68 -27.69
N ALA A 7 -6.97 55.83 -28.38
CA ALA A 7 -6.01 56.90 -28.09
C ALA A 7 -6.27 57.65 -26.76
N LYS A 8 -7.48 57.51 -26.19
CA LYS A 8 -7.90 58.20 -24.95
C LYS A 8 -7.55 57.45 -23.66
N LEU A 9 -7.30 56.14 -23.73
CA LEU A 9 -6.92 55.31 -22.57
C LEU A 9 -5.57 54.63 -22.85
N PRO A 10 -4.46 55.12 -22.28
CA PRO A 10 -3.18 54.42 -22.40
C PRO A 10 -3.26 53.05 -21.73
N PHE A 11 -2.67 52.04 -22.36
CA PHE A 11 -2.65 50.67 -21.84
C PHE A 11 -1.76 50.54 -20.59
N TRP A 12 -0.64 51.25 -20.57
CA TRP A 12 0.31 51.28 -19.45
C TRP A 12 0.89 52.70 -19.31
N VAL A 13 0.91 53.24 -18.09
CA VAL A 13 1.48 54.56 -17.79
C VAL A 13 2.44 54.41 -16.62
N ALA A 14 3.76 54.37 -16.92
CA ALA A 14 4.78 54.13 -15.91
C ALA A 14 4.76 55.15 -14.75
N ASN A 15 4.46 56.42 -15.05
CA ASN A 15 4.36 57.48 -14.05
C ASN A 15 3.19 57.27 -13.09
N GLU A 16 2.03 56.80 -13.54
CA GLU A 16 0.87 56.54 -12.66
C GLU A 16 1.01 55.23 -11.87
N THR A 17 1.74 54.24 -12.42
CA THR A 17 1.87 52.91 -11.82
C THR A 17 3.03 52.77 -10.85
N PHE A 18 4.20 53.37 -11.13
CA PHE A 18 5.44 53.09 -10.38
C PHE A 18 6.03 54.30 -9.66
N HIS A 19 5.79 55.52 -10.14
CA HIS A 19 6.48 56.72 -9.67
C HIS A 19 5.58 57.68 -8.85
N THR A 20 4.55 57.13 -8.18
CA THR A 20 3.58 57.89 -7.38
C THR A 20 3.36 57.27 -6.00
N ASP A 21 3.09 58.11 -4.99
CA ASP A 21 2.72 57.68 -3.63
C ASP A 21 1.37 56.95 -3.59
N ARG A 22 0.54 57.17 -4.62
CA ARG A 22 -0.77 56.54 -4.81
C ARG A 22 -0.79 55.81 -6.16
N PRO A 23 -0.23 54.61 -6.22
CA PRO A 23 -0.18 53.84 -7.46
C PRO A 23 -1.60 53.48 -7.84
N ASP A 24 -1.88 53.59 -9.13
CA ASP A 24 -3.08 53.03 -9.70
C ASP A 24 -2.75 52.41 -11.05
N LEU A 25 -3.48 51.36 -11.41
CA LEU A 25 -3.35 50.78 -12.74
C LEU A 25 -4.22 51.56 -13.71
N PRO A 26 -3.75 51.83 -14.95
CA PRO A 26 -4.57 52.49 -15.95
C PRO A 26 -5.88 51.77 -16.17
N GLU A 27 -6.94 52.54 -16.42
CA GLU A 27 -8.31 52.03 -16.54
C GLU A 27 -8.45 50.95 -17.62
N CYS A 28 -7.69 51.06 -18.73
CA CYS A 28 -7.69 49.99 -19.73
C CYS A 28 -7.04 48.69 -19.22
N PHE A 29 -5.99 48.75 -18.39
CA PHE A 29 -5.37 47.55 -17.82
C PHE A 29 -6.33 46.85 -16.84
N GLN A 30 -7.03 47.64 -16.03
CA GLN A 30 -8.07 47.14 -15.12
C GLN A 30 -9.21 46.45 -15.86
N LEU A 31 -9.73 47.08 -16.93
CA LEU A 31 -10.82 46.53 -17.73
C LEU A 31 -10.36 45.40 -18.66
N SER A 32 -9.07 45.18 -18.88
CA SER A 32 -8.58 44.10 -19.73
C SER A 32 -7.98 42.96 -18.92
N VAL A 33 -6.71 43.04 -18.55
CA VAL A 33 -5.93 41.94 -17.95
C VAL A 33 -6.56 41.45 -16.65
N LEU A 34 -6.92 42.35 -15.74
CA LEU A 34 -7.50 41.97 -14.44
C LEU A 34 -8.90 41.35 -14.61
N ALA A 35 -9.72 41.87 -15.50
CA ALA A 35 -11.04 41.31 -15.77
C ALA A 35 -10.98 39.97 -16.53
N TRP A 36 -10.01 39.80 -17.45
CA TRP A 36 -9.93 38.62 -18.31
C TRP A 36 -9.20 37.44 -17.68
N LEU A 37 -8.28 37.67 -16.72
CA LEU A 37 -7.54 36.60 -16.06
C LEU A 37 -8.44 35.50 -15.44
N PRO A 38 -9.46 35.81 -14.62
CA PRO A 38 -10.39 34.80 -14.12
C PRO A 38 -11.23 34.15 -15.24
N CYS A 39 -11.55 34.90 -16.31
CA CYS A 39 -12.28 34.36 -17.46
C CYS A 39 -11.45 33.32 -18.22
N ILE A 40 -10.18 33.63 -18.49
CA ILE A 40 -9.24 32.73 -19.17
C ILE A 40 -9.07 31.45 -18.36
N PHE A 41 -8.94 31.53 -17.04
CA PHE A 41 -8.87 30.36 -16.17
C PHE A 41 -10.10 29.46 -16.33
N LEU A 42 -11.31 30.03 -16.22
CA LEU A 42 -12.54 29.23 -16.28
C LEU A 42 -12.72 28.60 -17.67
N TRP A 43 -12.45 29.36 -18.73
CA TRP A 43 -12.59 28.88 -20.12
C TRP A 43 -11.56 27.80 -20.45
N ALA A 44 -10.32 27.91 -19.94
CA ALA A 44 -9.31 26.88 -20.10
C ALA A 44 -9.63 25.61 -19.30
N ALA A 45 -10.17 25.75 -18.08
CA ALA A 45 -10.54 24.62 -17.24
C ALA A 45 -11.82 23.90 -17.71
N PHE A 46 -12.74 24.62 -18.38
CA PHE A 46 -14.07 24.14 -18.72
C PHE A 46 -14.11 22.80 -19.49
N PRO A 47 -13.37 22.59 -20.60
CA PRO A 47 -13.46 21.34 -21.37
C PRO A 47 -13.02 20.11 -20.57
N ALA A 48 -11.90 20.23 -19.84
CA ALA A 48 -11.36 19.16 -19.01
C ALA A 48 -12.30 18.87 -17.81
N TYR A 49 -12.88 19.93 -17.24
CA TYR A 49 -13.78 19.79 -16.10
C TYR A 49 -15.11 19.14 -16.48
N VAL A 50 -15.71 19.51 -17.61
CA VAL A 50 -16.94 18.84 -18.10
C VAL A 50 -16.69 17.37 -18.42
N TYR A 51 -15.54 17.03 -19.00
CA TYR A 51 -15.16 15.63 -19.23
C TYR A 51 -15.03 14.85 -17.92
N TYR A 52 -14.39 15.44 -16.90
CA TYR A 52 -14.30 14.86 -15.56
C TYR A 52 -15.69 14.63 -14.94
N LEU A 53 -16.56 15.64 -14.98
CA LEU A 53 -17.92 15.57 -14.44
C LEU A 53 -18.76 14.49 -15.13
N LYS A 54 -18.63 14.34 -16.46
CA LYS A 54 -19.34 13.30 -17.21
C LYS A 54 -18.90 11.88 -16.81
N LYS A 55 -17.62 11.70 -16.46
CA LYS A 55 -17.07 10.40 -16.04
C LYS A 55 -17.36 10.07 -14.57
N SER A 56 -17.52 11.07 -13.70
CA SER A 56 -17.71 10.94 -12.26
C SER A 56 -19.15 11.21 -11.81
N SER A 57 -20.16 10.79 -12.56
CA SER A 57 -21.57 10.97 -12.13
C SER A 57 -21.84 10.25 -10.80
N ARG A 58 -22.21 11.01 -9.76
CA ARG A 58 -22.50 10.49 -8.39
C ARG A 58 -23.99 10.58 -8.03
N GLY A 59 -24.86 10.78 -9.02
CA GLY A 59 -26.30 11.01 -8.83
C GLY A 59 -26.67 12.49 -8.85
N TYR A 60 -27.90 12.81 -8.47
CA TYR A 60 -28.48 14.16 -8.55
C TYR A 60 -28.65 14.79 -7.16
N ILE A 61 -28.25 16.06 -6.99
CA ILE A 61 -28.50 16.84 -5.76
C ILE A 61 -29.82 17.61 -5.91
N MET A 62 -30.74 17.45 -4.96
CA MET A 62 -31.96 18.28 -4.90
C MET A 62 -31.61 19.76 -4.67
N MET A 63 -32.40 20.65 -5.26
CA MET A 63 -32.14 22.09 -5.22
C MET A 63 -32.29 22.66 -3.80
N SER A 64 -31.15 22.71 -3.10
CA SER A 64 -31.00 23.25 -1.75
C SER A 64 -31.15 24.77 -1.74
N ILE A 65 -31.39 25.35 -0.56
CA ILE A 65 -31.43 26.81 -0.35
C ILE A 65 -30.11 27.44 -0.81
N LEU A 66 -28.97 26.81 -0.51
CA LEU A 66 -27.64 27.26 -0.91
C LEU A 66 -27.49 27.31 -2.44
N ASN A 67 -27.88 26.25 -3.15
CA ASN A 67 -27.81 26.21 -4.61
C ASN A 67 -28.75 27.25 -5.26
N ARG A 68 -29.92 27.51 -4.67
CA ARG A 68 -30.82 28.57 -5.14
C ARG A 68 -30.13 29.93 -5.08
N PHE A 69 -29.50 30.27 -3.95
CA PHE A 69 -28.77 31.53 -3.82
C PHE A 69 -27.62 31.64 -4.83
N LYS A 70 -26.77 30.61 -4.99
CA LYS A 70 -25.70 30.58 -6.01
C LYS A 70 -26.22 30.77 -7.43
N THR A 71 -27.38 30.19 -7.75
CA THR A 71 -27.94 30.34 -9.11
C THR A 71 -28.52 31.75 -9.30
N VAL A 72 -29.20 32.28 -8.30
CA VAL A 72 -29.81 33.61 -8.35
C VAL A 72 -28.73 34.69 -8.41
N PHE A 73 -27.67 34.59 -7.61
CA PHE A 73 -26.55 35.53 -7.65
C PHE A 73 -25.76 35.43 -8.97
N GLY A 74 -25.51 34.22 -9.49
CA GLY A 74 -24.96 34.03 -10.84
C GLY A 74 -25.79 34.69 -11.95
N LEU A 75 -27.12 34.59 -11.90
CA LEU A 75 -28.02 35.27 -12.84
C LEU A 75 -28.01 36.81 -12.66
N PHE A 76 -27.98 37.31 -11.42
CA PHE A 76 -27.85 38.75 -11.19
C PHE A 76 -26.50 39.29 -11.70
N LEU A 77 -25.40 38.56 -11.50
CA LEU A 77 -24.09 38.92 -12.06
C LEU A 77 -24.13 39.01 -13.58
N TRP A 78 -24.79 38.05 -14.23
CA TRP A 78 -25.02 38.09 -15.67
C TRP A 78 -25.80 39.35 -16.08
N ILE A 79 -26.92 39.66 -15.42
CA ILE A 79 -27.73 40.86 -15.69
C ILE A 79 -26.90 42.15 -15.53
N VAL A 80 -26.09 42.24 -14.47
CA VAL A 80 -25.22 43.41 -14.22
C VAL A 80 -24.22 43.60 -15.37
N CYS A 81 -23.52 42.56 -15.81
CA CYS A 81 -22.57 42.65 -16.94
C CYS A 81 -23.27 43.04 -18.26
N TRP A 82 -24.47 42.52 -18.52
CA TRP A 82 -25.23 42.88 -19.71
C TRP A 82 -25.78 44.30 -19.64
N SER A 83 -26.15 44.79 -18.45
CA SER A 83 -26.59 46.17 -18.26
C SER A 83 -25.47 47.18 -18.63
N ASP A 84 -24.22 46.88 -18.27
CA ASP A 84 -23.05 47.68 -18.66
C ASP A 84 -22.82 47.66 -20.19
N LEU A 85 -23.06 46.51 -20.85
CA LEU A 85 -22.97 46.38 -22.29
C LEU A 85 -24.05 47.20 -23.01
N PHE A 86 -25.32 47.06 -22.60
CA PHE A 86 -26.44 47.80 -23.19
C PHE A 86 -26.33 49.30 -22.96
N TYR A 87 -25.84 49.72 -21.79
CA TYR A 87 -25.56 51.13 -21.51
C TYR A 87 -24.51 51.68 -22.49
N THR A 88 -23.45 50.92 -22.78
CA THR A 88 -22.42 51.32 -23.74
C THR A 88 -22.97 51.40 -25.19
N PHE A 89 -23.89 50.52 -25.58
CA PHE A 89 -24.62 50.65 -26.86
C PHE A 89 -25.56 51.86 -26.90
N HIS A 90 -26.19 52.21 -25.78
CA HIS A 90 -27.02 53.39 -25.67
C HIS A 90 -26.19 54.68 -25.82
N GLU A 91 -25.00 54.75 -25.21
CA GLU A 91 -24.05 55.85 -25.42
C GLU A 91 -23.60 55.99 -26.88
N LEU A 92 -23.35 54.86 -27.55
CA LEU A 92 -22.99 54.83 -28.98
C LEU A 92 -24.13 55.39 -29.84
N ARG A 93 -25.40 55.09 -29.51
CA ARG A 93 -26.57 55.63 -30.19
C ARG A 93 -26.74 57.14 -29.96
N MET A 94 -26.30 57.65 -28.82
CA MET A 94 -26.29 59.09 -28.49
C MET A 94 -25.10 59.85 -29.11
N GLY A 95 -24.27 59.20 -29.93
CA GLY A 95 -23.17 59.83 -30.66
C GLY A 95 -21.84 59.91 -29.90
N HIS A 96 -21.72 59.30 -28.72
CA HIS A 96 -20.46 59.23 -27.97
C HIS A 96 -19.63 58.02 -28.41
N THR A 97 -18.45 58.26 -29.01
CA THR A 97 -17.51 57.19 -29.40
C THR A 97 -16.61 56.81 -28.23
N GLN A 98 -16.96 55.70 -27.57
CA GLN A 98 -16.13 55.07 -26.54
C GLN A 98 -15.15 54.05 -27.14
N PRO A 99 -14.00 53.81 -26.51
CA PRO A 99 -13.05 52.79 -26.97
C PRO A 99 -13.64 51.36 -26.98
N PRO A 100 -13.16 50.46 -27.87
CA PRO A 100 -13.66 49.09 -28.00
C PRO A 100 -13.66 48.25 -26.71
N ILE A 101 -12.76 48.54 -25.76
CA ILE A 101 -12.64 47.78 -24.50
C ILE A 101 -13.92 47.82 -23.65
N TYR A 102 -14.69 48.92 -23.68
CA TYR A 102 -15.96 49.04 -22.97
C TYR A 102 -17.07 48.16 -23.54
N PHE A 103 -16.92 47.68 -24.79
CA PHE A 103 -17.83 46.71 -25.39
C PHE A 103 -17.36 45.28 -25.14
N ILE A 104 -16.06 45.02 -25.28
CA ILE A 104 -15.50 43.67 -25.25
C ILE A 104 -15.49 43.10 -23.84
N THR A 105 -15.10 43.88 -22.83
CA THR A 105 -14.95 43.36 -21.46
C THR A 105 -16.28 42.95 -20.82
N PRO A 106 -17.36 43.76 -20.84
CA PRO A 106 -18.65 43.34 -20.31
C PRO A 106 -19.23 42.13 -21.05
N LEU A 107 -18.95 41.99 -22.35
CA LEU A 107 -19.34 40.82 -23.14
C LEU A 107 -18.59 39.55 -22.70
N VAL A 108 -17.27 39.62 -22.53
CA VAL A 108 -16.46 38.49 -22.05
C VAL A 108 -16.87 38.10 -20.63
N LEU A 109 -17.04 39.07 -19.74
CA LEU A 109 -17.50 38.85 -18.37
C LEU A 109 -18.91 38.25 -18.36
N GLY A 110 -19.85 38.81 -19.12
CA GLY A 110 -21.22 38.31 -19.22
C GLY A 110 -21.27 36.86 -19.72
N MET A 111 -20.53 36.51 -20.77
CA MET A 111 -20.43 35.13 -21.25
C MET A 111 -19.81 34.19 -20.20
N THR A 112 -18.82 34.67 -19.45
CA THR A 112 -18.17 33.91 -18.39
C THR A 112 -19.10 33.69 -17.18
N MET A 113 -19.89 34.69 -16.78
CA MET A 113 -20.87 34.55 -15.69
C MET A 113 -22.01 33.60 -16.06
N LEU A 114 -22.43 33.59 -17.33
CA LEU A 114 -23.39 32.61 -17.83
C LEU A 114 -22.81 31.19 -17.75
N LEU A 115 -21.55 31.02 -18.18
CA LEU A 115 -20.83 29.75 -18.11
C LEU A 115 -20.66 29.25 -16.67
N ALA A 116 -20.30 30.14 -15.74
CA ALA A 116 -20.19 29.82 -14.31
C ALA A 116 -21.54 29.37 -13.73
N THR A 117 -22.62 30.07 -14.06
CA THR A 117 -23.99 29.71 -13.64
C THR A 117 -24.42 28.36 -14.23
N PHE A 118 -24.08 28.10 -15.50
CA PHE A 118 -24.30 26.79 -16.12
C PHE A 118 -23.53 25.68 -15.40
N LEU A 119 -22.26 25.91 -15.04
CA LEU A 119 -21.45 24.95 -14.30
C LEU A 119 -22.02 24.65 -12.91
N ILE A 120 -22.51 25.64 -12.17
CA ILE A 120 -23.20 25.44 -10.88
C ILE A 120 -24.37 24.45 -11.04
N GLN A 121 -25.17 24.62 -12.10
CA GLN A 121 -26.31 23.75 -12.38
C GLN A 121 -25.89 22.35 -12.86
N TYR A 122 -24.83 22.27 -13.66
CA TYR A 122 -24.31 21.02 -14.18
C TYR A 122 -23.63 20.18 -13.08
N GLU A 123 -22.90 20.81 -12.15
CA GLU A 123 -22.33 20.17 -10.97
C GLU A 123 -23.41 19.55 -10.08
N ARG A 124 -24.52 20.28 -9.85
CA ARG A 124 -25.69 19.76 -9.14
C ARG A 124 -26.27 18.53 -9.83
N LEU A 125 -26.39 18.57 -11.17
CA LEU A 125 -26.92 17.47 -11.96
C LEU A 125 -26.05 16.21 -11.88
N GLN A 126 -24.74 16.38 -11.68
CA GLN A 126 -23.76 15.28 -11.56
C GLN A 126 -23.42 14.89 -10.11
N GLY A 127 -23.99 15.58 -9.12
CA GLY A 127 -23.89 15.21 -7.72
C GLY A 127 -22.61 15.69 -7.02
N VAL A 128 -22.01 16.78 -7.50
CA VAL A 128 -20.81 17.38 -6.88
C VAL A 128 -21.21 18.32 -5.75
N GLN A 129 -20.73 18.05 -4.53
CA GLN A 129 -21.11 18.81 -3.33
C GLN A 129 -20.33 20.13 -3.15
N SER A 130 -19.11 20.21 -3.69
CA SER A 130 -18.26 21.41 -3.65
C SER A 130 -17.28 21.35 -4.82
N SER A 131 -17.13 22.47 -5.53
CA SER A 131 -16.28 22.57 -6.72
C SER A 131 -15.05 23.42 -6.45
N GLY A 132 -13.88 22.80 -6.63
CA GLY A 132 -12.61 23.53 -6.58
C GLY A 132 -12.42 24.48 -7.75
N VAL A 133 -12.93 24.14 -8.94
CA VAL A 133 -12.78 24.99 -10.14
C VAL A 133 -13.55 26.29 -9.96
N LEU A 134 -14.81 26.22 -9.52
CA LEU A 134 -15.60 27.42 -9.24
C LEU A 134 -15.05 28.21 -8.06
N PHE A 135 -14.57 27.55 -6.99
CA PHE A 135 -13.94 28.25 -5.87
C PHE A 135 -12.71 29.06 -6.31
N ILE A 136 -11.80 28.46 -7.09
CA ILE A 136 -10.61 29.15 -7.62
C ILE A 136 -11.02 30.31 -8.54
N PHE A 137 -12.04 30.12 -9.37
CA PHE A 137 -12.57 31.17 -10.25
C PHE A 137 -13.10 32.37 -9.45
N TRP A 138 -13.96 32.14 -8.45
CA TRP A 138 -14.49 33.22 -7.62
C TRP A 138 -13.40 33.89 -6.79
N PHE A 139 -12.45 33.12 -6.27
CA PHE A 139 -11.30 33.64 -5.53
C PHE A 139 -10.43 34.56 -6.40
N LEU A 140 -10.07 34.12 -7.61
CA LEU A 140 -9.34 34.94 -8.58
C LEU A 140 -10.15 36.19 -9.00
N SER A 141 -11.47 36.05 -9.16
CA SER A 141 -12.35 37.16 -9.52
C SER A 141 -12.39 38.24 -8.44
N VAL A 142 -12.50 37.87 -7.16
CA VAL A 142 -12.37 38.82 -6.03
C VAL A 142 -10.99 39.46 -6.03
N LEU A 143 -9.93 38.65 -6.13
CA LEU A 143 -8.55 39.13 -6.04
C LEU A 143 -8.21 40.15 -7.13
N CYS A 144 -8.63 39.89 -8.37
CA CYS A 144 -8.47 40.83 -9.49
C CYS A 144 -9.39 42.06 -9.37
N ALA A 145 -10.55 41.94 -8.74
CA ALA A 145 -11.51 43.05 -8.58
C ALA A 145 -11.18 44.00 -7.41
N ILE A 146 -10.32 43.61 -6.45
CA ILE A 146 -9.86 44.49 -5.36
C ILE A 146 -9.15 45.74 -5.90
N VAL A 147 -8.34 45.60 -6.95
CA VAL A 147 -7.57 46.72 -7.51
C VAL A 147 -8.50 47.77 -8.16
N PRO A 148 -9.43 47.41 -9.08
CA PRO A 148 -10.42 48.34 -9.60
C PRO A 148 -11.36 48.91 -8.53
N PHE A 149 -11.68 48.14 -7.49
CA PHE A 149 -12.48 48.62 -6.35
C PHE A 149 -11.78 49.75 -5.61
N ARG A 150 -10.50 49.60 -5.27
CA ARG A 150 -9.69 50.67 -4.68
C ARG A 150 -9.58 51.88 -5.61
N SER A 151 -9.30 51.65 -6.89
CA SER A 151 -9.16 52.73 -7.90
C SER A 151 -10.41 53.60 -7.99
N LYS A 152 -11.60 52.98 -8.09
CA LYS A 152 -12.87 53.70 -8.16
C LYS A 152 -13.17 54.49 -6.87
N ILE A 153 -12.84 53.96 -5.70
CA ILE A 153 -12.97 54.69 -4.42
C ILE A 153 -12.06 55.92 -4.40
N LEU A 154 -10.81 55.77 -4.83
CA LEU A 154 -9.86 56.89 -4.88
C LEU A 154 -10.29 57.97 -5.87
N LYS A 155 -10.79 57.60 -7.06
CA LYS A 155 -11.36 58.54 -8.03
C LYS A 155 -12.57 59.28 -7.46
N ALA A 156 -13.48 58.59 -6.77
CA ALA A 156 -14.65 59.20 -6.14
C ALA A 156 -14.32 60.11 -4.95
N SER A 157 -13.20 59.87 -4.26
CA SER A 157 -12.73 60.74 -3.17
C SER A 157 -11.99 61.99 -3.66
N GLY A 158 -11.59 62.04 -4.92
CA GLY A 158 -10.76 63.12 -5.49
C GLY A 158 -11.50 64.10 -6.41
N GLN A 159 -12.75 63.81 -6.80
CA GLN A 159 -13.56 64.66 -7.69
C GLN A 159 -14.94 64.93 -7.04
N ASP A 160 -15.44 66.16 -7.12
CA ASP A 160 -16.76 66.56 -6.58
C ASP A 160 -17.95 65.96 -7.35
N ASP A 161 -17.76 65.50 -8.58
CA ASP A 161 -18.78 64.79 -9.38
C ASP A 161 -18.22 63.52 -10.02
N ILE A 162 -18.98 62.42 -9.94
CA ILE A 162 -18.59 61.11 -10.48
C ILE A 162 -19.01 61.07 -11.97
N PRO A 163 -18.07 60.96 -12.93
CA PRO A 163 -18.36 61.14 -14.35
C PRO A 163 -19.33 60.09 -14.93
N ASP A 164 -19.31 58.84 -14.43
CA ASP A 164 -20.22 57.75 -14.84
C ASP A 164 -20.91 57.10 -13.62
N LYS A 165 -21.99 57.72 -13.12
CA LYS A 165 -22.73 57.24 -11.93
C LYS A 165 -23.27 55.82 -12.08
N LEU A 166 -23.69 55.43 -13.29
CA LEU A 166 -24.22 54.08 -13.57
C LEU A 166 -23.12 53.01 -13.53
N ARG A 167 -22.00 53.17 -14.26
CA ARG A 167 -20.86 52.22 -14.25
C ARG A 167 -20.14 52.13 -12.92
N PHE A 168 -20.19 53.22 -12.13
CA PHE A 168 -19.72 53.21 -10.76
C PHE A 168 -20.61 52.27 -9.93
N THR A 169 -21.92 52.49 -9.94
CA THR A 169 -22.92 51.72 -9.17
C THR A 169 -22.95 50.24 -9.56
N THR A 170 -23.00 49.91 -10.85
CA THR A 170 -23.04 48.53 -11.35
C THR A 170 -21.81 47.73 -10.93
N PHE A 171 -20.63 48.36 -10.87
CA PHE A 171 -19.42 47.70 -10.41
C PHE A 171 -19.42 47.35 -8.91
N TYR A 172 -19.97 48.20 -8.03
CA TYR A 172 -20.08 47.84 -6.60
C TYR A 172 -21.07 46.68 -6.39
N PHE A 173 -22.17 46.65 -7.15
CA PHE A 173 -23.07 45.50 -7.16
C PHE A 173 -22.36 44.24 -7.66
N TYR A 174 -21.59 44.33 -8.75
CA TYR A 174 -20.77 43.23 -9.28
C TYR A 174 -19.77 42.71 -8.24
N PHE A 175 -19.01 43.60 -7.60
CA PHE A 175 -18.02 43.24 -6.56
C PHE A 175 -18.68 42.58 -5.35
N GLY A 176 -19.80 43.14 -4.86
CA GLY A 176 -20.55 42.59 -3.74
C GLY A 176 -21.10 41.19 -4.04
N LEU A 177 -21.67 40.99 -5.23
CA LEU A 177 -22.21 39.69 -5.66
C LEU A 177 -21.12 38.63 -5.82
N ILE A 178 -19.95 38.97 -6.38
CA ILE A 178 -18.82 38.02 -6.47
C ILE A 178 -18.29 37.65 -5.08
N LEU A 179 -18.21 38.61 -4.16
CA LEU A 179 -17.81 38.34 -2.78
C LEU A 179 -18.81 37.39 -2.09
N CYS A 180 -20.11 37.61 -2.29
CA CYS A 180 -21.15 36.71 -1.81
C CYS A 180 -21.01 35.31 -2.40
N GLU A 181 -20.78 35.16 -3.71
CA GLU A 181 -20.56 33.85 -4.34
C GLU A 181 -19.33 33.12 -3.78
N LEU A 182 -18.22 33.83 -3.57
CA LEU A 182 -17.03 33.25 -2.94
C LEU A 182 -17.35 32.68 -1.55
N ILE A 183 -18.10 33.43 -0.73
CA ILE A 183 -18.53 32.99 0.60
C ILE A 183 -19.47 31.79 0.50
N LEU A 184 -20.44 31.79 -0.42
CA LEU A 184 -21.38 30.68 -0.60
C LEU A 184 -20.66 29.40 -1.09
N CYS A 185 -19.59 29.53 -1.88
CA CYS A 185 -18.77 28.41 -2.32
C CYS A 185 -17.95 27.75 -1.20
N CYS A 186 -17.73 28.44 -0.07
CA CYS A 186 -17.09 27.84 1.11
C CYS A 186 -17.97 26.82 1.83
N PHE A 187 -19.30 26.87 1.63
CA PHE A 187 -20.26 25.97 2.25
C PHE A 187 -20.61 24.79 1.35
N ASN A 188 -20.80 23.61 1.95
CA ASN A 188 -21.08 22.37 1.24
C ASN A 188 -22.56 22.21 0.92
N GLU A 189 -22.83 21.63 -0.24
CA GLU A 189 -24.18 21.16 -0.56
C GLU A 189 -24.51 19.84 0.16
N LYS A 190 -25.80 19.54 0.24
CA LYS A 190 -26.29 18.27 0.77
C LYS A 190 -25.88 17.11 -0.14
N PRO A 191 -25.73 15.88 0.38
CA PRO A 191 -25.40 14.72 -0.44
C PRO A 191 -26.48 14.41 -1.50
N PRO A 192 -26.08 13.80 -2.64
CA PRO A 192 -27.01 13.48 -3.72
C PRO A 192 -28.07 12.46 -3.28
N LEU A 193 -29.29 12.60 -3.80
CA LEU A 193 -30.37 11.64 -3.60
C LEU A 193 -30.02 10.35 -4.36
N PHE A 194 -30.18 9.19 -3.70
CA PHE A 194 -29.81 7.85 -4.22
C PHE A 194 -28.30 7.57 -4.32
N SER A 195 -27.49 8.28 -3.54
CA SER A 195 -26.11 7.87 -3.30
C SER A 195 -26.06 6.42 -2.75
N ASN A 196 -25.34 5.53 -3.44
CA ASN A 196 -24.96 4.19 -2.94
C ASN A 196 -24.03 4.26 -1.70
N VAL A 197 -23.69 5.47 -1.26
CA VAL A 197 -23.04 5.79 0.00
C VAL A 197 -24.22 6.12 0.92
N VAL A 198 -24.72 5.26 1.81
CA VAL A 198 -24.04 4.75 3.01
C VAL A 198 -25.00 3.74 3.68
N THR A 199 -24.68 2.44 3.71
CA THR A 199 -25.16 1.52 4.77
C THR A 199 -24.23 1.52 5.99
N ASP A 200 -23.16 2.31 5.92
CA ASP A 200 -22.08 2.37 6.91
C ASP A 200 -22.42 3.34 8.05
N PRO A 201 -22.44 2.92 9.32
CA PRO A 201 -22.82 3.80 10.42
C PRO A 201 -21.88 5.01 10.63
N ASN A 202 -20.62 4.98 10.15
CA ASN A 202 -19.65 6.07 10.37
C ASN A 202 -18.65 6.27 9.21
N PRO A 203 -19.09 6.83 8.06
CA PRO A 203 -18.24 7.01 6.88
C PRO A 203 -17.20 8.14 7.06
N CYS A 204 -16.08 8.04 6.32
CA CYS A 204 -15.06 9.08 6.30
C CYS A 204 -15.60 10.43 5.76
N PRO A 205 -15.50 11.54 6.54
CA PRO A 205 -16.00 12.85 6.13
C PRO A 205 -15.27 13.46 4.94
N GLU A 206 -14.08 12.96 4.57
CA GLU A 206 -13.28 13.44 3.43
C GLU A 206 -14.09 13.49 2.13
N THR A 207 -14.94 12.49 1.89
CA THR A 207 -15.77 12.40 0.67
C THR A 207 -16.88 13.45 0.60
N THR A 208 -17.33 13.92 1.77
CA THR A 208 -18.37 14.94 1.92
C THR A 208 -17.80 16.32 2.26
N ALA A 209 -16.48 16.42 2.43
CA ALA A 209 -15.80 17.65 2.78
C ALA A 209 -15.79 18.63 1.60
N GLY A 210 -15.83 19.91 1.92
CA GLY A 210 -15.80 20.98 0.93
C GLY A 210 -14.41 21.16 0.38
N PHE A 211 -14.27 21.80 -0.77
CA PHE A 211 -12.95 22.03 -1.36
C PHE A 211 -11.96 22.67 -0.36
N LEU A 212 -12.37 23.74 0.34
CA LEU A 212 -11.53 24.39 1.35
C LEU A 212 -11.20 23.46 2.53
N SER A 213 -12.16 22.65 2.97
CA SER A 213 -11.96 21.68 4.06
C SER A 213 -11.05 20.53 3.64
N THR A 214 -11.08 20.11 2.38
CA THR A 214 -10.19 19.10 1.82
C THR A 214 -8.78 19.66 1.69
N VAL A 215 -8.65 20.91 1.23
CA VAL A 215 -7.36 21.59 1.05
C VAL A 215 -6.65 21.86 2.38
N THR A 216 -7.39 22.21 3.42
CA THR A 216 -6.84 22.53 4.75
C THR A 216 -6.90 21.36 5.74
N PHE A 217 -7.40 20.19 5.32
CA PHE A 217 -7.66 19.02 6.18
C PHE A 217 -8.60 19.29 7.37
N TRP A 218 -9.45 20.31 7.28
CA TRP A 218 -10.35 20.72 8.37
C TRP A 218 -11.35 19.64 8.80
N TRP A 219 -11.66 18.68 7.92
CA TRP A 219 -12.57 17.57 8.25
C TRP A 219 -12.02 16.67 9.37
N PHE A 220 -10.70 16.64 9.57
CA PHE A 220 -10.04 15.90 10.64
C PHE A 220 -10.21 16.58 12.03
N THR A 221 -10.42 17.89 12.08
CA THR A 221 -10.45 18.69 13.32
C THR A 221 -11.44 18.15 14.35
N ARG A 222 -12.61 17.64 13.91
CA ARG A 222 -13.61 17.06 14.82
C ARG A 222 -13.10 15.83 15.56
N LEU A 223 -12.36 14.95 14.88
CA LEU A 223 -11.79 13.75 15.48
C LEU A 223 -10.63 14.11 16.43
N ALA A 224 -9.79 15.08 16.04
CA ALA A 224 -8.71 15.57 16.90
C ALA A 224 -9.24 16.18 18.21
N ILE A 225 -10.31 16.99 18.14
CA ILE A 225 -10.96 17.54 19.35
C ILE A 225 -11.60 16.43 20.19
N LYS A 226 -12.19 15.41 19.56
CA LYS A 226 -12.72 14.24 20.28
C LYS A 226 -11.59 13.52 21.03
N GLY A 227 -10.46 13.27 20.36
CA GLY A 227 -9.27 12.65 20.95
C GLY A 227 -8.62 13.45 22.08
N TYR A 228 -8.73 14.79 22.02
CA TYR A 228 -8.31 15.66 23.11
C TYR A 228 -9.23 15.55 24.35
N LYS A 229 -10.54 15.42 24.13
CA LYS A 229 -11.53 15.30 25.21
C LYS A 229 -11.61 13.90 25.83
N MET A 230 -11.40 12.87 25.02
CA MET A 230 -11.47 11.47 25.42
C MET A 230 -10.49 10.63 24.58
N PRO A 231 -9.81 9.64 25.17
CA PRO A 231 -9.01 8.69 24.42
C PRO A 231 -9.86 8.01 23.33
N LEU A 232 -9.36 8.00 22.09
CA LEU A 232 -10.08 7.41 20.97
C LEU A 232 -10.07 5.89 21.06
N GLU A 233 -11.23 5.27 20.84
CA GLU A 233 -11.37 3.82 20.67
C GLU A 233 -11.55 3.45 19.19
N ALA A 234 -11.39 2.17 18.84
CA ALA A 234 -11.56 1.68 17.47
C ALA A 234 -12.95 2.01 16.88
N LYS A 235 -13.99 2.03 17.71
CA LYS A 235 -15.36 2.38 17.33
C LYS A 235 -15.54 3.85 16.95
N ASP A 236 -14.63 4.74 17.36
CA ASP A 236 -14.69 6.17 17.08
C ASP A 236 -14.09 6.53 15.72
N LEU A 237 -13.34 5.61 15.13
CA LEU A 237 -12.68 5.80 13.84
C LEU A 237 -13.69 5.68 12.70
N TRP A 238 -13.41 6.40 11.63
CA TRP A 238 -14.19 6.31 10.41
C TRP A 238 -13.86 5.06 9.63
N SER A 239 -14.88 4.50 8.98
CA SER A 239 -14.67 3.50 7.94
C SER A 239 -13.91 4.12 6.76
N LEU A 240 -12.99 3.32 6.19
CA LEU A 240 -12.20 3.74 5.04
C LEU A 240 -13.06 3.97 3.81
N ASN A 241 -12.64 4.89 2.94
CA ASN A 241 -13.25 5.05 1.63
C ASN A 241 -13.15 3.74 0.83
N GLN A 242 -14.18 3.40 0.05
CA GLN A 242 -14.16 2.20 -0.80
C GLN A 242 -12.96 2.16 -1.76
N ARG A 243 -12.47 3.32 -2.21
CA ARG A 243 -11.29 3.43 -3.09
C ARG A 243 -9.99 2.96 -2.43
N ASP A 244 -9.92 2.98 -1.10
CA ASP A 244 -8.73 2.69 -0.28
C ASP A 244 -8.87 1.31 0.42
N SER A 245 -9.93 0.54 0.13
CA SER A 245 -10.17 -0.78 0.74
C SER A 245 -9.40 -1.90 0.03
N SER A 246 -9.09 -2.96 0.79
CA SER A 246 -8.44 -4.17 0.27
C SER A 246 -9.26 -4.86 -0.82
N GLU A 247 -10.60 -4.76 -0.76
CA GLU A 247 -11.53 -5.31 -1.75
C GLU A 247 -11.31 -4.72 -3.15
N LYS A 248 -10.90 -3.46 -3.25
CA LYS A 248 -10.57 -2.80 -4.53
C LYS A 248 -9.08 -2.85 -4.85
N MET A 249 -8.20 -2.65 -3.86
CA MET A 249 -6.76 -2.54 -4.09
C MET A 249 -6.09 -3.88 -4.43
N VAL A 250 -6.48 -4.97 -3.75
CA VAL A 250 -5.85 -6.29 -3.95
C VAL A 250 -6.18 -6.85 -5.34
N PRO A 251 -7.45 -6.89 -5.81
CA PRO A 251 -7.75 -7.39 -7.16
C PRO A 251 -7.15 -6.52 -8.26
N LYS A 252 -7.03 -5.20 -8.04
CA LYS A 252 -6.38 -4.29 -9.00
C LYS A 252 -4.92 -4.66 -9.24
N LEU A 253 -4.16 -4.95 -8.18
CA LEU A 253 -2.77 -5.39 -8.29
C LEU A 253 -2.67 -6.79 -8.90
N LEU A 254 -3.47 -7.75 -8.42
CA LEU A 254 -3.45 -9.13 -8.92
C LEU A 254 -3.77 -9.20 -10.41
N LYS A 255 -4.72 -8.40 -10.91
CA LYS A 255 -5.06 -8.35 -12.34
C LYS A 255 -3.90 -7.83 -13.20
N GLU A 256 -3.15 -6.84 -12.72
CA GLU A 256 -1.96 -6.36 -13.46
C GLU A 256 -0.78 -7.33 -13.34
N TRP A 257 -0.69 -8.08 -12.24
CA TRP A 257 0.31 -9.13 -12.06
C TRP A 257 0.07 -10.32 -12.98
N GLU A 258 -1.17 -10.80 -13.05
CA GLU A 258 -1.59 -11.90 -13.94
C GLU A 258 -1.30 -11.56 -15.41
N LYS A 259 -1.61 -10.33 -15.86
CA LYS A 259 -1.24 -9.86 -17.21
C LYS A 259 0.26 -9.92 -17.49
N GLU A 260 1.12 -9.60 -16.52
CA GLU A 260 2.57 -9.68 -16.70
C GLU A 260 3.06 -11.14 -16.69
N GLN A 261 2.44 -12.02 -15.89
CA GLN A 261 2.70 -13.47 -15.92
C GLN A 261 2.28 -14.10 -17.25
N ASP A 262 1.09 -13.78 -17.76
CA ASP A 262 0.60 -14.26 -19.06
C ASP A 262 1.47 -13.80 -20.22
N LYS A 263 1.97 -12.56 -20.14
CA LYS A 263 2.91 -12.03 -21.13
C LYS A 263 4.24 -12.78 -21.11
N ALA A 264 4.75 -13.12 -19.93
CA ALA A 264 5.97 -13.93 -19.79
C ALA A 264 5.76 -15.35 -20.37
N ARG A 265 4.65 -16.02 -20.01
CA ARG A 265 4.27 -17.34 -20.53
C ARG A 265 4.10 -17.35 -22.05
N SER A 266 3.44 -16.34 -22.61
CA SER A 266 3.26 -16.21 -24.06
C SER A 266 4.58 -16.01 -24.80
N SER A 267 5.52 -15.26 -24.20
CA SER A 267 6.86 -15.08 -24.76
C SER A 267 7.65 -16.38 -24.79
N GLU A 268 7.54 -17.18 -23.73
CA GLU A 268 8.20 -18.49 -23.60
C GLU A 268 7.64 -19.52 -24.59
N GLN A 269 6.31 -19.57 -24.77
CA GLN A 269 5.64 -20.41 -25.78
C GLN A 269 6.01 -20.03 -27.22
N ASN A 270 6.16 -18.73 -27.51
CA ASN A 270 6.60 -18.26 -28.83
C ASN A 270 8.06 -18.60 -29.13
N LEU A 271 8.92 -18.63 -28.11
CA LEU A 271 10.33 -19.04 -28.23
C LEU A 271 10.46 -20.55 -28.45
N THR A 272 9.72 -21.36 -27.69
CA THR A 272 9.72 -22.83 -27.84
C THR A 272 9.14 -23.28 -29.17
N SER A 273 8.05 -22.66 -29.64
CA SER A 273 7.50 -22.94 -30.97
C SER A 273 8.46 -22.56 -32.10
N GLN A 274 9.19 -21.42 -32.00
CA GLN A 274 10.22 -21.07 -33.00
C GLN A 274 11.45 -22.00 -32.98
N ALA A 275 11.84 -22.55 -31.83
CA ALA A 275 12.94 -23.50 -31.72
C ALA A 275 12.63 -24.85 -32.38
N VAL A 276 11.36 -25.28 -32.39
CA VAL A 276 10.90 -26.55 -33.00
C VAL A 276 10.86 -26.48 -34.54
N TYR A 277 10.83 -25.28 -35.15
CA TYR A 277 10.74 -25.10 -36.61
C TYR A 277 12.09 -24.96 -37.34
N ALA A 278 13.23 -25.09 -36.66
CA ALA A 278 14.54 -25.09 -37.32
C ALA A 278 14.84 -26.46 -37.96
N LYS A 279 14.65 -26.59 -39.28
CA LYS A 279 15.04 -27.78 -40.07
C LYS A 279 16.57 -27.95 -40.10
N PRO A 280 17.12 -29.19 -40.07
CA PRO A 280 18.52 -29.44 -40.41
C PRO A 280 18.76 -29.19 -41.90
N GLN A 281 19.79 -28.43 -42.27
CA GLN A 281 20.20 -28.30 -43.68
C GLN A 281 20.88 -29.58 -44.17
N PRO A 282 20.66 -29.99 -45.44
CA PRO A 282 21.32 -31.15 -46.01
C PRO A 282 22.75 -30.80 -46.46
N SER A 283 23.68 -31.68 -46.10
CA SER A 283 25.08 -31.64 -46.51
C SER A 283 25.23 -31.86 -48.02
N THR A 284 25.87 -30.92 -48.72
CA THR A 284 26.41 -31.13 -50.08
C THR A 284 27.93 -31.17 -50.04
N THR A 285 28.46 -32.31 -50.50
CA THR A 285 29.85 -32.66 -50.77
C THR A 285 30.43 -31.95 -52.00
N ASN A 286 31.76 -31.70 -51.99
CA ASN A 286 32.78 -31.87 -53.07
C ASN A 286 34.09 -31.15 -52.67
N HIS A 287 35.18 -31.88 -52.32
CA HIS A 287 36.41 -32.16 -53.11
C HIS A 287 37.32 -30.91 -53.37
N VAL A 288 38.66 -30.83 -53.19
CA VAL A 288 39.83 -31.76 -53.32
C VAL A 288 41.14 -31.17 -52.70
N SER A 289 41.94 -32.07 -52.09
CA SER A 289 43.41 -32.18 -51.87
C SER A 289 44.37 -31.02 -51.52
N GLY A 290 45.24 -31.29 -50.52
CA GLY A 290 46.64 -30.85 -50.53
C GLY A 290 47.42 -30.92 -49.21
N GLY A 291 48.18 -32.01 -48.98
CA GLY A 291 49.54 -31.95 -48.39
C GLY A 291 49.78 -31.94 -46.86
N THR A 292 50.10 -33.13 -46.32
CA THR A 292 51.22 -33.47 -45.38
C THR A 292 51.47 -32.72 -44.06
N GLY A 293 51.51 -33.49 -42.96
CA GLY A 293 52.38 -33.23 -41.79
C GLY A 293 51.67 -33.40 -40.43
N GLY A 294 51.97 -34.46 -39.69
CA GLY A 294 51.30 -34.79 -38.43
C GLY A 294 51.81 -34.05 -37.20
N ASN A 295 50.92 -33.85 -36.22
CA ASN A 295 51.10 -34.24 -34.81
C ASN A 295 49.81 -33.99 -34.02
N GLU A 296 49.48 -34.93 -33.14
CA GLU A 296 48.29 -34.96 -32.27
C GLU A 296 48.33 -33.87 -31.18
N SER A 297 47.21 -33.19 -30.93
CA SER A 297 46.71 -32.86 -29.57
C SER A 297 45.37 -32.10 -29.62
N SER A 298 44.40 -32.63 -28.85
CA SER A 298 43.12 -32.03 -28.37
C SER A 298 42.04 -31.62 -29.40
N PRO A 299 40.77 -32.03 -29.21
CA PRO A 299 39.66 -31.44 -29.95
C PRO A 299 39.35 -30.05 -29.38
N GLU A 300 39.65 -29.01 -30.15
CA GLU A 300 39.13 -27.66 -29.95
C GLU A 300 37.60 -27.69 -29.97
N GLU A 301 37.01 -27.16 -28.89
CA GLU A 301 35.63 -26.72 -28.83
C GLU A 301 35.40 -25.75 -29.99
N VAL A 302 34.68 -26.19 -31.03
CA VAL A 302 34.15 -25.28 -32.03
C VAL A 302 33.04 -24.47 -31.37
N GLU A 303 33.46 -23.35 -30.80
CA GLU A 303 32.67 -22.22 -30.37
C GLU A 303 31.88 -21.72 -31.59
N VAL A 304 30.69 -22.27 -31.81
CA VAL A 304 29.73 -21.70 -32.76
C VAL A 304 29.25 -20.38 -32.18
N LEU A 305 29.93 -19.32 -32.60
CA LEU A 305 29.52 -17.92 -32.50
C LEU A 305 28.12 -17.72 -33.08
N LEU A 306 27.08 -18.01 -32.30
CA LEU A 306 25.73 -17.51 -32.51
C LEU A 306 25.68 -16.04 -32.07
N SER A 307 26.13 -15.19 -32.98
CA SER A 307 25.85 -13.76 -32.97
C SER A 307 24.38 -13.52 -33.31
N ASN A 308 23.55 -13.47 -32.27
CA ASN A 308 22.45 -12.51 -32.11
C ASN A 308 21.79 -12.79 -30.76
N HIS A 309 21.90 -11.83 -29.84
CA HIS A 309 21.18 -11.80 -28.58
C HIS A 309 19.66 -11.97 -28.80
N LYS A 310 19.16 -13.20 -28.84
CA LYS A 310 17.76 -13.50 -28.56
C LYS A 310 17.64 -13.51 -27.04
N ALA A 311 17.04 -12.45 -26.51
CA ALA A 311 16.83 -12.25 -25.09
C ALA A 311 16.23 -13.52 -24.45
N ALA A 312 16.87 -14.00 -23.39
CA ALA A 312 16.26 -14.96 -22.48
C ALA A 312 14.85 -14.47 -22.08
N PRO A 313 13.88 -15.37 -21.86
CA PRO A 313 12.54 -14.97 -21.46
C PRO A 313 12.64 -14.02 -20.26
N HIS A 314 12.18 -12.78 -20.43
CA HIS A 314 12.22 -11.82 -19.34
C HIS A 314 11.31 -12.32 -18.22
N PRO A 315 11.83 -12.54 -17.00
CA PRO A 315 11.00 -12.95 -15.89
C PRO A 315 9.91 -11.91 -15.65
N PRO A 316 8.71 -12.32 -15.21
CA PRO A 316 7.59 -11.40 -15.01
C PRO A 316 8.01 -10.30 -14.03
N SER A 317 7.86 -9.04 -14.45
CA SER A 317 8.32 -7.89 -13.65
C SER A 317 7.23 -7.43 -12.71
N PHE A 318 7.37 -7.75 -11.42
CA PHE A 318 6.41 -7.33 -10.41
C PHE A 318 6.37 -5.80 -10.23
N LEU A 319 7.53 -5.14 -10.41
CA LEU A 319 7.61 -3.67 -10.39
C LEU A 319 6.72 -3.02 -11.45
N ARG A 320 6.65 -3.61 -12.65
CA ARG A 320 5.82 -3.06 -13.74
C ARG A 320 4.33 -3.16 -13.43
N ALA A 321 3.90 -4.27 -12.84
CA ALA A 321 2.53 -4.44 -12.35
C ALA A 321 2.20 -3.38 -11.29
N LEU A 322 3.11 -3.14 -10.34
CA LEU A 322 2.94 -2.13 -9.29
C LEU A 322 2.81 -0.71 -9.87
N ILE A 323 3.70 -0.33 -10.79
CA ILE A 323 3.68 1.00 -11.43
C ILE A 323 2.40 1.18 -12.26
N LYS A 324 1.94 0.17 -12.99
CA LYS A 324 0.66 0.27 -13.73
C LYS A 324 -0.55 0.39 -12.80
N ALA A 325 -0.54 -0.34 -11.68
CA ALA A 325 -1.66 -0.34 -10.74
C ALA A 325 -1.78 1.00 -9.97
N PHE A 326 -0.68 1.60 -9.54
CA PHE A 326 -0.69 2.76 -8.63
C PHE A 326 -0.10 4.05 -9.23
N GLY A 327 0.68 3.96 -10.31
CA GLY A 327 1.37 5.07 -10.95
C GLY A 327 0.49 6.25 -11.36
N PRO A 328 -0.70 6.06 -11.98
CA PRO A 328 -1.54 7.18 -12.39
C PRO A 328 -1.97 8.11 -11.24
N TYR A 329 -2.24 7.55 -10.05
CA TYR A 329 -2.60 8.33 -8.87
C TYR A 329 -1.37 8.98 -8.24
N PHE A 330 -0.24 8.27 -8.22
CA PHE A 330 1.05 8.79 -7.74
C PHE A 330 1.55 9.98 -8.55
N LEU A 331 1.38 9.96 -9.88
CA LEU A 331 1.79 11.04 -10.79
C LEU A 331 1.13 12.38 -10.47
N ILE A 332 -0.09 12.37 -9.95
CA ILE A 332 -0.77 13.59 -9.49
C ILE A 332 0.03 14.23 -8.35
N GLY A 333 0.48 13.43 -7.39
CA GLY A 333 1.37 13.88 -6.31
C GLY A 333 2.72 14.40 -6.84
N SER A 334 3.29 13.79 -7.87
CA SER A 334 4.53 14.24 -8.53
C SER A 334 4.37 15.63 -9.16
N VAL A 335 3.23 15.92 -9.78
CA VAL A 335 2.94 17.26 -10.35
C VAL A 335 2.89 18.33 -9.26
N PHE A 336 2.24 18.06 -8.13
CA PHE A 336 2.25 18.99 -6.99
C PHE A 336 3.67 19.23 -6.47
N LYS A 337 4.54 18.22 -6.47
CA LYS A 337 5.95 18.40 -6.08
C LYS A 337 6.69 19.34 -7.01
N LEU A 338 6.50 19.19 -8.32
CA LEU A 338 7.14 20.05 -9.32
C LEU A 338 6.70 21.51 -9.15
N LEU A 339 5.40 21.73 -8.92
CA LEU A 339 4.86 23.06 -8.66
C LEU A 339 5.42 23.66 -7.35
N GLN A 340 5.56 22.84 -6.31
CA GLN A 340 6.16 23.25 -5.04
C GLN A 340 7.63 23.64 -5.20
N ASP A 341 8.39 22.90 -6.00
CA ASP A 341 9.79 23.20 -6.30
C ASP A 341 9.92 24.56 -6.99
N ALA A 342 9.08 24.85 -7.98
CA ALA A 342 9.07 26.13 -8.67
C ALA A 342 8.76 27.30 -7.73
N ILE A 343 7.76 27.17 -6.85
CA ILE A 343 7.35 28.23 -5.92
C ILE A 343 8.39 28.47 -4.82
N THR A 344 9.12 27.42 -4.40
CA THR A 344 10.12 27.51 -3.33
C THR A 344 11.21 28.55 -3.62
N PHE A 345 11.60 28.71 -4.89
CA PHE A 345 12.61 29.69 -5.31
C PHE A 345 12.07 31.10 -5.53
N VAL A 346 10.75 31.31 -5.54
CA VAL A 346 10.16 32.64 -5.66
C VAL A 346 10.43 33.47 -4.41
N ASN A 347 10.34 32.87 -3.22
CA ASN A 347 10.46 33.60 -1.95
C ASN A 347 11.84 34.26 -1.74
N PRO A 348 13.00 33.59 -1.98
CA PRO A 348 14.30 34.26 -1.96
C PRO A 348 14.43 35.43 -2.95
N GLN A 349 13.77 35.36 -4.10
CA GLN A 349 13.78 36.46 -5.09
C GLN A 349 12.93 37.65 -4.63
N LEU A 350 11.80 37.39 -3.97
CA LEU A 350 11.00 38.45 -3.35
C LEU A 350 11.74 39.11 -2.19
N LEU A 351 12.46 38.32 -1.39
CA LEU A 351 13.33 38.85 -0.33
C LEU A 351 14.42 39.75 -0.91
N ARG A 352 15.02 39.37 -2.05
CA ARG A 352 15.98 40.21 -2.79
C ARG A 352 15.38 41.57 -3.13
N MET A 353 14.19 41.57 -3.73
CA MET A 353 13.48 42.80 -4.11
C MET A 353 13.10 43.65 -2.90
N LEU A 354 12.71 43.04 -1.78
CA LEU A 354 12.36 43.74 -0.55
C LEU A 354 13.58 44.43 0.08
N ILE A 355 14.73 43.76 0.10
CA ILE A 355 15.98 44.36 0.60
C ILE A 355 16.48 45.45 -0.35
N SER A 356 16.30 45.29 -1.66
CA SER A 356 16.63 46.33 -2.64
C SER A 356 15.75 47.57 -2.45
N PHE A 357 14.46 47.37 -2.17
CA PHE A 357 13.52 48.44 -1.83
C PHE A 357 13.96 49.24 -0.60
N THR A 358 14.40 48.60 0.48
CA THR A 358 14.82 49.32 1.70
C THR A 358 16.09 50.15 1.53
N LYS A 359 16.88 49.92 0.47
CA LYS A 359 18.07 50.72 0.14
C LYS A 359 17.72 51.99 -0.63
N GLN A 360 16.62 52.01 -1.37
CA GLN A 360 16.24 53.14 -2.23
C GLN A 360 15.32 54.10 -1.46
N LYS A 361 15.65 55.41 -1.44
CA LYS A 361 14.88 56.42 -0.69
C LYS A 361 13.68 57.00 -1.44
N ASP A 362 13.66 56.87 -2.77
CA ASP A 362 12.66 57.50 -3.64
C ASP A 362 11.58 56.52 -4.13
N VAL A 363 11.40 55.38 -3.44
CA VAL A 363 10.39 54.37 -3.80
C VAL A 363 9.20 54.43 -2.85
N PRO A 364 7.96 54.46 -3.38
CA PRO A 364 6.76 54.51 -2.54
C PRO A 364 6.58 53.31 -1.59
N ASP A 365 6.07 53.56 -0.37
CA ASP A 365 5.89 52.55 0.68
C ASP A 365 5.00 51.35 0.29
N TRP A 366 3.99 51.59 -0.56
CA TRP A 366 3.06 50.55 -1.00
C TRP A 366 3.75 49.38 -1.71
N TRP A 367 4.89 49.64 -2.36
CA TRP A 367 5.66 48.61 -3.06
C TRP A 367 6.24 47.60 -2.06
N GLY A 368 6.78 48.10 -0.94
CA GLY A 368 7.23 47.26 0.18
C GLY A 368 6.12 46.40 0.76
N TYR A 369 4.95 46.98 1.03
CA TYR A 369 3.79 46.21 1.52
C TYR A 369 3.32 45.15 0.52
N THR A 370 3.37 45.44 -0.78
CA THR A 370 3.00 44.50 -1.85
C THR A 370 3.96 43.31 -1.90
N LEU A 371 5.27 43.56 -1.79
CA LEU A 371 6.28 42.50 -1.73
C LEU A 371 6.11 41.63 -0.49
N ALA A 372 5.86 42.22 0.68
CA ALA A 372 5.61 41.48 1.92
C ALA A 372 4.35 40.60 1.82
N PHE A 373 3.26 41.13 1.26
CA PHE A 373 2.05 40.36 1.02
C PHE A 373 2.27 39.20 0.03
N LEU A 374 3.03 39.43 -1.04
CA LEU A 374 3.36 38.39 -2.01
C LEU A 374 4.24 37.29 -1.40
N MET A 375 5.20 37.64 -0.52
CA MET A 375 5.97 36.66 0.24
C MET A 375 5.07 35.81 1.16
N PHE A 376 4.12 36.42 1.86
CA PHE A 376 3.15 35.68 2.68
C PHE A 376 2.30 34.73 1.84
N PHE A 377 1.71 35.21 0.73
CA PHE A 377 0.85 34.40 -0.12
C PHE A 377 1.61 33.23 -0.78
N THR A 378 2.83 33.48 -1.26
CA THR A 378 3.68 32.43 -1.84
C THR A 378 4.05 31.37 -0.80
N ALA A 379 4.35 31.76 0.44
CA ALA A 379 4.62 30.81 1.52
C ALA A 379 3.39 29.95 1.89
N VAL A 380 2.19 30.55 1.95
CA VAL A 380 0.94 29.81 2.18
C VAL A 380 0.68 28.82 1.05
N LEU A 381 0.79 29.27 -0.21
CA LEU A 381 0.58 28.42 -1.39
C LEU A 381 1.58 27.26 -1.45
N GLN A 382 2.87 27.55 -1.20
CA GLN A 382 3.94 26.55 -1.11
C GLN A 382 3.60 25.48 -0.06
N THR A 383 3.12 25.90 1.11
CA THR A 383 2.76 25.00 2.21
C THR A 383 1.58 24.12 1.85
N LEU A 384 0.51 24.67 1.27
CA LEU A 384 -0.67 23.92 0.87
C LEU A 384 -0.33 22.85 -0.19
N ILE A 385 0.44 23.23 -1.22
CA ILE A 385 0.86 22.33 -2.30
C ILE A 385 1.74 21.20 -1.75
N LEU A 386 2.67 21.51 -0.84
CA LEU A 386 3.54 20.50 -0.23
C LEU A 386 2.75 19.45 0.55
N HIS A 387 1.75 19.86 1.33
CA HIS A 387 0.95 18.92 2.12
C HIS A 387 0.04 18.06 1.23
N HIS A 388 -0.49 18.60 0.12
CA HIS A 388 -1.21 17.78 -0.86
C HIS A 388 -0.30 16.74 -1.50
N HIS A 389 0.91 17.13 -1.89
CA HIS A 389 1.91 16.20 -2.38
C HIS A 389 2.11 15.03 -1.40
N PHE A 390 2.35 15.33 -0.12
CA PHE A 390 2.51 14.29 0.90
C PHE A 390 1.26 13.42 1.05
N GLN A 391 0.06 14.00 1.05
CA GLN A 391 -1.18 13.22 1.15
C GLN A 391 -1.33 12.22 -0.01
N TYR A 392 -1.08 12.63 -1.25
CA TYR A 392 -1.12 11.71 -2.40
C TYR A 392 -0.08 10.59 -2.29
N CYS A 393 1.14 10.91 -1.87
CA CYS A 393 2.21 9.93 -1.68
C CYS A 393 1.91 8.95 -0.53
N PHE A 394 1.43 9.43 0.62
CA PHE A 394 1.07 8.59 1.76
C PHE A 394 -0.09 7.65 1.45
N VAL A 395 -1.17 8.15 0.82
CA VAL A 395 -2.31 7.32 0.41
C VAL A 395 -1.87 6.27 -0.60
N THR A 396 -1.02 6.63 -1.56
CA THR A 396 -0.44 5.65 -2.50
C THR A 396 0.37 4.59 -1.76
N GLY A 397 1.24 4.99 -0.84
CA GLY A 397 2.07 4.06 -0.05
C GLY A 397 1.23 3.10 0.80
N MET A 398 0.17 3.60 1.43
CA MET A 398 -0.80 2.79 2.20
C MET A 398 -1.54 1.79 1.29
N ASN A 399 -1.99 2.22 0.12
CA ASN A 399 -2.69 1.37 -0.85
C ASN A 399 -1.76 0.30 -1.44
N VAL A 400 -0.50 0.64 -1.71
CA VAL A 400 0.55 -0.33 -2.10
C VAL A 400 0.74 -1.36 -0.98
N ARG A 401 0.94 -0.94 0.27
CA ARG A 401 1.10 -1.86 1.41
C ARG A 401 -0.08 -2.81 1.55
N THR A 402 -1.31 -2.29 1.46
CA THR A 402 -2.55 -3.08 1.55
C THR A 402 -2.63 -4.12 0.43
N ALA A 403 -2.30 -3.73 -0.79
CA ALA A 403 -2.31 -4.63 -1.93
C ALA A 403 -1.22 -5.72 -1.84
N LEU A 404 -0.02 -5.37 -1.38
CA LEU A 404 1.07 -6.32 -1.16
C LEU A 404 0.70 -7.36 -0.10
N ILE A 405 0.21 -6.92 1.07
CA ILE A 405 -0.19 -7.85 2.15
C ILE A 405 -1.29 -8.79 1.65
N GLY A 406 -2.31 -8.27 0.96
CA GLY A 406 -3.39 -9.09 0.42
C GLY A 406 -2.93 -10.06 -0.67
N ALA A 407 -1.98 -9.67 -1.53
CA ALA A 407 -1.41 -10.55 -2.55
C ALA A 407 -0.57 -11.67 -1.92
N ILE A 408 0.30 -11.34 -0.95
CA ILE A 408 1.12 -12.32 -0.23
C ILE A 408 0.22 -13.28 0.54
N TYR A 409 -0.83 -12.79 1.20
CA TYR A 409 -1.76 -13.63 1.96
C TYR A 409 -2.51 -14.61 1.06
N ARG A 410 -3.06 -14.13 -0.07
CA ARG A 410 -3.74 -15.00 -1.04
C ARG A 410 -2.79 -16.06 -1.62
N LYS A 411 -1.56 -15.67 -1.96
CA LYS A 411 -0.54 -16.59 -2.45
C LYS A 411 -0.18 -17.65 -1.40
N ALA A 412 -0.01 -17.26 -0.14
CA ALA A 412 0.34 -18.17 0.95
C ALA A 412 -0.69 -19.31 1.17
N LEU A 413 -1.95 -19.11 0.76
CA LEU A 413 -3.00 -20.13 0.84
C LEU A 413 -2.94 -21.18 -0.28
N VAL A 414 -2.23 -20.90 -1.39
CA VAL A 414 -2.23 -21.75 -2.60
C VAL A 414 -0.85 -22.28 -2.99
N ILE A 415 0.23 -21.87 -2.30
CA ILE A 415 1.59 -22.37 -2.57
C ILE A 415 1.73 -23.87 -2.26
N THR A 416 2.57 -24.55 -3.05
CA THR A 416 2.91 -25.97 -2.87
C THR A 416 3.65 -26.22 -1.56
N ASN A 417 3.62 -27.47 -1.09
CA ASN A 417 4.33 -27.86 0.13
C ASN A 417 5.87 -27.76 -0.01
N ALA A 418 6.41 -28.01 -1.20
CA ALA A 418 7.81 -27.76 -1.52
C ALA A 418 8.16 -26.26 -1.33
N ALA A 419 7.34 -25.35 -1.85
CA ALA A 419 7.51 -23.92 -1.66
C ALA A 419 7.32 -23.47 -0.20
N LYS A 420 6.43 -24.12 0.57
CA LYS A 420 6.29 -23.86 2.02
C LYS A 420 7.54 -24.27 2.83
N ARG A 421 8.28 -25.30 2.40
CA ARG A 421 9.55 -25.69 3.03
C ARG A 421 10.64 -24.63 2.80
N SER A 422 10.71 -24.05 1.59
CA SER A 422 11.69 -23.00 1.29
C SER A 422 11.29 -21.64 1.87
N SER A 423 10.00 -21.30 1.84
CA SER A 423 9.45 -20.04 2.34
C SER A 423 8.80 -20.24 3.72
N THR A 424 9.61 -20.21 4.78
CA THR A 424 9.15 -20.46 6.15
C THR A 424 8.06 -19.46 6.61
N VAL A 425 7.26 -19.83 7.60
CA VAL A 425 6.23 -18.94 8.19
C VAL A 425 6.84 -17.61 8.66
N GLY A 426 8.03 -17.65 9.27
CA GLY A 426 8.74 -16.45 9.69
C GLY A 426 9.11 -15.54 8.52
N GLU A 427 9.50 -16.11 7.38
CA GLU A 427 9.74 -15.34 6.16
C GLU A 427 8.46 -14.70 5.62
N ILE A 428 7.35 -15.43 5.55
CA ILE A 428 6.06 -14.90 5.08
C ILE A 428 5.60 -13.72 5.97
N VAL A 429 5.71 -13.84 7.28
CA VAL A 429 5.41 -12.76 8.23
C VAL A 429 6.32 -11.56 8.01
N ASN A 430 7.61 -11.79 7.72
CA ASN A 430 8.57 -10.73 7.41
C ASN A 430 8.26 -10.02 6.08
N LEU A 431 7.82 -10.76 5.05
CA LEU A 431 7.36 -10.19 3.78
C LEU A 431 6.18 -9.22 4.00
N MET A 432 5.23 -9.59 4.86
CA MET A 432 4.04 -8.78 5.17
C MET A 432 4.31 -7.59 6.10
N SER A 433 5.19 -7.76 7.09
CA SER A 433 5.41 -6.76 8.15
C SER A 433 6.54 -5.77 7.84
N VAL A 434 7.65 -6.24 7.25
CA VAL A 434 8.84 -5.42 7.00
C VAL A 434 8.92 -5.03 5.53
N ASP A 435 8.84 -6.00 4.62
CA ASP A 435 9.05 -5.71 3.20
C ASP A 435 7.91 -4.85 2.64
N ALA A 436 6.64 -5.15 2.95
CA ALA A 436 5.53 -4.29 2.55
C ALA A 436 5.59 -2.88 3.19
N GLN A 437 6.10 -2.74 4.43
CA GLN A 437 6.26 -1.44 5.08
C GLN A 437 7.31 -0.58 4.38
N ARG A 438 8.43 -1.17 3.94
CA ARG A 438 9.47 -0.45 3.18
C ARG A 438 8.94 0.21 1.92
N PHE A 439 7.99 -0.41 1.22
CA PHE A 439 7.35 0.20 0.05
C PHE A 439 6.52 1.42 0.42
N MET A 440 5.78 1.38 1.54
CA MET A 440 5.03 2.53 2.04
C MET A 440 5.97 3.70 2.38
N ASP A 441 7.05 3.41 3.11
CA ASP A 441 8.03 4.42 3.52
C ASP A 441 8.74 5.03 2.29
N LEU A 442 9.16 4.20 1.33
CA LEU A 442 9.81 4.66 0.10
C LEU A 442 8.87 5.51 -0.76
N THR A 443 7.61 5.08 -0.94
CA THR A 443 6.65 5.79 -1.82
C THR A 443 6.45 7.24 -1.37
N THR A 444 6.53 7.50 -0.07
CA THR A 444 6.42 8.84 0.53
C THR A 444 7.49 9.80 0.01
N PHE A 445 8.73 9.33 -0.19
CA PHE A 445 9.88 10.15 -0.56
C PHE A 445 10.43 9.87 -1.95
N LEU A 446 9.81 8.97 -2.72
CA LEU A 446 10.30 8.54 -4.03
C LEU A 446 10.48 9.71 -5.01
N ASN A 447 9.60 10.71 -4.95
CA ASN A 447 9.69 11.92 -5.78
C ASN A 447 10.94 12.77 -5.50
N MET A 448 11.62 12.55 -4.38
CA MET A 448 12.89 13.21 -4.07
C MET A 448 14.01 12.82 -5.05
N LEU A 449 13.95 11.64 -5.67
CA LEU A 449 15.00 11.18 -6.59
C LEU A 449 15.18 12.11 -7.80
N TRP A 450 14.09 12.68 -8.33
CA TRP A 450 14.13 13.64 -9.43
C TRP A 450 14.05 15.09 -8.93
N SER A 451 13.33 15.35 -7.84
CA SER A 451 13.15 16.69 -7.28
C SER A 451 14.43 17.24 -6.65
N ALA A 452 15.21 16.41 -5.91
CA ALA A 452 16.45 16.88 -5.28
C ALA A 452 17.49 17.38 -6.30
N PRO A 453 17.83 16.65 -7.38
CA PRO A 453 18.70 17.18 -8.42
C PRO A 453 18.18 18.49 -9.03
N LEU A 454 16.87 18.57 -9.30
CA LEU A 454 16.26 19.78 -9.85
C LEU A 454 16.41 20.98 -8.89
N GLN A 455 16.14 20.78 -7.59
CA GLN A 455 16.33 21.83 -6.57
C GLN A 455 17.80 22.25 -6.43
N ILE A 456 18.74 21.29 -6.42
CA ILE A 456 20.18 21.58 -6.36
C ILE A 456 20.59 22.42 -7.57
N MET A 457 20.18 22.04 -8.79
CA MET A 457 20.51 22.76 -10.01
C MET A 457 19.95 24.18 -10.02
N LEU A 458 18.69 24.37 -9.63
CA LEU A 458 18.08 25.70 -9.56
C LEU A 458 18.70 26.58 -8.47
N ALA A 459 19.00 26.01 -7.30
CA ALA A 459 19.66 26.74 -6.22
C ALA A 459 21.06 27.22 -6.63
N LEU A 460 21.86 26.35 -7.24
CA LEU A 460 23.19 26.71 -7.75
C LEU A 460 23.12 27.74 -8.86
N PHE A 461 22.12 27.65 -9.75
CA PHE A 461 21.89 28.65 -10.78
C PHE A 461 21.62 30.05 -10.19
N PHE A 462 20.71 30.16 -9.21
CA PHE A 462 20.43 31.45 -8.57
C PHE A 462 21.58 31.97 -7.70
N LEU A 463 22.32 31.08 -7.03
CA LEU A 463 23.52 31.45 -6.29
C LEU A 463 24.60 31.98 -7.24
N TRP A 464 24.82 31.32 -8.38
CA TRP A 464 25.79 31.75 -9.39
C TRP A 464 25.45 33.13 -9.94
N GLN A 465 24.17 33.43 -10.17
CA GLN A 465 23.75 34.77 -10.59
C GLN A 465 24.05 35.85 -9.53
N ASN A 466 24.02 35.50 -8.25
CA ASN A 466 24.15 36.46 -7.15
C ASN A 466 25.61 36.71 -6.73
N LEU A 467 26.41 35.63 -6.68
CA LEU A 467 27.78 35.65 -6.16
C LEU A 467 28.85 35.25 -7.19
N GLY A 468 28.45 34.93 -8.43
CA GLY A 468 29.38 34.57 -9.50
C GLY A 468 30.20 33.30 -9.20
N PRO A 469 31.46 33.23 -9.68
CA PRO A 469 32.32 32.06 -9.50
C PRO A 469 32.63 31.68 -8.04
N SER A 470 32.47 32.61 -7.09
CA SER A 470 32.75 32.35 -5.66
C SER A 470 31.89 31.23 -5.06
N VAL A 471 30.75 30.91 -5.67
CA VAL A 471 29.88 29.78 -5.29
C VAL A 471 30.60 28.44 -5.36
N LEU A 472 31.59 28.29 -6.26
CA LEU A 472 32.36 27.05 -6.39
C LEU A 472 33.09 26.67 -5.09
N ALA A 473 33.51 27.66 -4.30
CA ALA A 473 34.13 27.39 -3.00
C ALA A 473 33.13 26.80 -1.99
N GLY A 474 31.89 27.31 -1.96
CA GLY A 474 30.80 26.74 -1.17
C GLY A 474 30.42 25.33 -1.62
N VAL A 475 30.33 25.11 -2.93
CA VAL A 475 30.09 23.78 -3.52
C VAL A 475 31.20 22.80 -3.18
N ALA A 476 32.47 23.22 -3.21
CA ALA A 476 33.60 22.39 -2.83
C ALA A 476 33.50 21.91 -1.37
N VAL A 477 33.12 22.81 -0.44
CA VAL A 477 32.85 22.43 0.96
C VAL A 477 31.71 21.43 1.05
N MET A 478 30.60 21.65 0.32
CA MET A 478 29.47 20.72 0.32
C MET A 478 29.85 19.34 -0.23
N VAL A 479 30.61 19.29 -1.32
CA VAL A 479 31.09 18.04 -1.92
C VAL A 479 32.06 17.34 -0.96
N MET A 480 32.91 18.07 -0.23
CA MET A 480 33.83 17.51 0.77
C MET A 480 33.10 16.92 1.98
N LEU A 481 31.94 17.46 2.35
CA LEU A 481 31.11 16.90 3.44
C LEU A 481 30.47 15.56 3.07
N ILE A 482 30.26 15.26 1.78
CA ILE A 482 29.68 13.98 1.32
C ILE A 482 30.57 12.77 1.70
N PRO A 483 31.86 12.67 1.32
CA PRO A 483 32.70 11.53 1.69
C PRO A 483 32.95 11.45 3.20
N PHE A 484 33.04 12.59 3.90
CA PHE A 484 33.13 12.62 5.36
C PHE A 484 31.90 11.94 6.01
N ASN A 485 30.70 12.31 5.56
CA ASN A 485 29.47 11.70 6.04
C ASN A 485 29.33 10.22 5.60
N ALA A 486 29.79 9.87 4.40
CA ALA A 486 29.80 8.48 3.93
C ALA A 486 30.71 7.60 4.80
N PHE A 487 31.90 8.10 5.19
CA PHE A 487 32.80 7.40 6.11
C PHE A 487 32.15 7.15 7.48
N ILE A 488 31.51 8.18 8.05
CA ILE A 488 30.78 8.04 9.32
C ILE A 488 29.65 7.03 9.18
N ALA A 489 28.88 7.07 8.09
CA ALA A 489 27.80 6.13 7.83
C ALA A 489 28.29 4.68 7.72
N MET A 490 29.43 4.44 7.05
CA MET A 490 30.04 3.10 6.96
C MET A 490 30.48 2.58 8.34
N LYS A 491 31.14 3.41 9.15
CA LYS A 491 31.53 3.01 10.52
C LYS A 491 30.32 2.80 11.43
N THR A 492 29.31 3.64 11.32
CA THR A 492 28.03 3.50 12.03
C THR A 492 27.37 2.17 11.69
N ARG A 493 27.34 1.80 10.41
CA ARG A 493 26.81 0.49 9.96
C ARG A 493 27.60 -0.68 10.55
N ALA A 494 28.93 -0.60 10.59
CA ALA A 494 29.77 -1.65 11.17
C ALA A 494 29.48 -1.85 12.68
N TYR A 495 29.43 -0.76 13.45
CA TYR A 495 29.07 -0.82 14.87
C TYR A 495 27.62 -1.25 15.10
N GLN A 496 26.71 -0.91 14.19
CA GLN A 496 25.32 -1.37 14.26
C GLN A 496 25.24 -2.91 14.11
N VAL A 497 26.05 -3.52 13.25
CA VAL A 497 26.14 -4.98 13.13
C VAL A 497 26.71 -5.62 14.40
N GLU A 498 27.81 -5.08 14.94
CA GLU A 498 28.41 -5.54 16.20
C GLU A 498 27.42 -5.42 17.38
N GLN A 499 26.69 -4.31 17.46
CA GLN A 499 25.65 -4.09 18.45
C GLN A 499 24.53 -5.14 18.34
N MET A 500 24.07 -5.44 17.12
CA MET A 500 23.00 -6.43 16.91
C MET A 500 23.39 -7.81 17.44
N GLN A 501 24.64 -8.24 17.25
CA GLN A 501 25.13 -9.52 17.80
C GLN A 501 25.00 -9.61 19.32
N HIS A 502 25.39 -8.55 20.06
CA HIS A 502 25.23 -8.50 21.51
C HIS A 502 23.77 -8.41 21.95
N LYS A 503 22.95 -7.65 21.21
CA LYS A 503 21.52 -7.53 21.46
C LYS A 503 20.80 -8.87 21.27
N ASP A 504 21.12 -9.62 20.22
CA ASP A 504 20.52 -10.92 19.92
C ASP A 504 20.90 -11.96 20.98
N ALA A 505 22.17 -11.99 21.40
CA ALA A 505 22.62 -12.84 22.51
C ALA A 505 21.86 -12.52 23.82
N ARG A 506 21.64 -11.22 24.11
CA ARG A 506 20.87 -10.79 25.29
C ARG A 506 19.40 -11.22 25.20
N ILE A 507 18.76 -11.02 24.05
CA ILE A 507 17.35 -11.40 23.85
C ILE A 507 17.18 -12.92 23.95
N LYS A 508 18.10 -13.69 23.36
CA LYS A 508 18.10 -15.16 23.47
C LYS A 508 18.16 -15.62 24.93
N LEU A 509 19.14 -15.13 25.70
CA LEU A 509 19.28 -15.47 27.12
C LEU A 509 18.05 -15.05 27.94
N MET A 510 17.46 -13.89 27.63
CA MET A 510 16.22 -13.44 28.29
C MET A 510 15.04 -14.38 28.01
N ASN A 511 14.90 -14.89 26.79
CA ASN A 511 13.85 -15.86 26.46
C ASN A 511 14.05 -17.20 27.20
N GLU A 512 15.29 -17.68 27.31
CA GLU A 512 15.61 -18.89 28.09
C GLU A 512 15.24 -18.71 29.58
N ILE A 513 15.54 -17.54 30.16
CA ILE A 513 15.17 -17.20 31.54
C ILE A 513 13.64 -17.17 31.72
N LEU A 514 12.90 -16.53 30.80
CA LEU A 514 11.44 -16.39 30.89
C LEU A 514 10.73 -17.75 30.76
N ASN A 515 11.17 -18.59 29.82
CA ASN A 515 10.64 -19.94 29.66
C ASN A 515 10.94 -20.83 30.88
N GLY A 516 12.09 -20.62 31.53
CA GLY A 516 12.53 -21.37 32.71
C GLY A 516 12.24 -20.70 34.05
N ILE A 517 11.39 -19.66 34.12
CA ILE A 517 11.34 -18.75 35.29
C ILE A 517 11.00 -19.47 36.60
N LYS A 518 10.11 -20.47 36.54
CA LYS A 518 9.74 -21.30 37.70
C LYS A 518 10.94 -22.06 38.26
N VAL A 519 11.72 -22.70 37.38
CA VAL A 519 12.92 -23.47 37.75
C VAL A 519 13.97 -22.54 38.36
N LEU A 520 14.24 -21.39 37.74
CA LEU A 520 15.22 -20.43 38.24
C LEU A 520 14.85 -19.88 39.63
N LYS A 521 13.56 -19.66 39.88
CA LYS A 521 13.02 -19.22 41.18
C LYS A 521 13.14 -20.30 42.25
N LEU A 522 12.84 -21.55 41.92
CA LEU A 522 12.97 -22.69 42.84
C LEU A 522 14.43 -22.89 43.30
N TYR A 523 15.41 -22.65 42.42
CA TYR A 523 16.84 -22.75 42.74
C TYR A 523 17.48 -21.42 43.18
N ALA A 524 16.72 -20.32 43.30
CA ALA A 524 17.22 -18.98 43.62
C ALA A 524 18.39 -18.49 42.72
N TRP A 525 18.41 -18.90 41.45
CA TRP A 525 19.49 -18.56 40.49
C TRP A 525 19.33 -17.20 39.80
N GLU A 526 18.28 -16.45 40.13
CA GLU A 526 17.98 -15.13 39.57
C GLU A 526 19.15 -14.14 39.58
N ASN A 527 19.90 -14.05 40.68
CA ASN A 527 21.04 -13.13 40.79
C ASN A 527 22.18 -13.53 39.83
N SER A 528 22.47 -14.83 39.71
CA SER A 528 23.51 -15.32 38.79
C SER A 528 23.15 -15.05 37.33
N PHE A 529 21.90 -15.30 36.94
CA PHE A 529 21.43 -15.02 35.59
C PHE A 529 21.33 -13.51 35.31
N LYS A 530 20.97 -12.70 36.29
CA LYS A 530 21.03 -11.23 36.20
C LYS A 530 22.43 -10.74 35.85
N ASP A 531 23.46 -11.25 36.52
CA ASP A 531 24.85 -10.85 36.27
C ASP A 531 25.32 -11.24 34.87
N LYS A 532 24.93 -12.42 34.38
CA LYS A 532 25.17 -12.84 32.98
C LYS A 532 24.53 -11.87 31.98
N VAL A 533 23.29 -11.46 32.22
CA VAL A 533 22.58 -10.48 31.36
C VAL A 533 23.28 -9.12 31.40
N LEU A 534 23.69 -8.65 32.59
CA LEU A 534 24.40 -7.37 32.76
C LEU A 534 25.77 -7.38 32.07
N ALA A 535 26.49 -8.49 32.08
CA ALA A 535 27.77 -8.63 31.39
C ALA A 535 27.61 -8.46 29.86
N ILE A 536 26.57 -9.05 29.26
CA ILE A 536 26.24 -8.86 27.84
C ILE A 536 25.80 -7.41 27.59
N ARG A 537 24.95 -6.86 28.48
CA ARG A 537 24.47 -5.47 28.39
C ARG A 537 25.61 -4.46 28.41
N GLN A 538 26.66 -4.68 29.21
CA GLN A 538 27.80 -3.78 29.25
C GLN A 538 28.57 -3.75 27.92
N LYS A 539 28.73 -4.91 27.27
CA LYS A 539 29.31 -4.99 25.92
C LYS A 539 28.45 -4.25 24.90
N GLU A 540 27.14 -4.45 24.93
CA GLU A 540 26.16 -3.73 24.08
C GLU A 540 26.25 -2.21 24.28
N LEU A 541 26.32 -1.75 25.53
CA LEU A 541 26.42 -0.32 25.88
C LEU A 541 27.73 0.33 25.40
N ASN A 542 28.85 -0.40 25.40
CA ASN A 542 30.12 0.13 24.90
C ASN A 542 30.07 0.41 23.39
N VAL A 543 29.43 -0.46 22.60
CA VAL A 543 29.24 -0.25 21.16
C VAL A 543 28.24 0.88 20.90
N LEU A 544 27.16 0.93 21.68
CA LEU A 544 26.20 2.04 21.64
C LEU A 544 26.87 3.39 21.93
N ARG A 545 27.80 3.45 22.90
CA ARG A 545 28.55 4.67 23.20
C ARG A 545 29.40 5.12 22.01
N LYS A 546 30.13 4.21 21.35
CA LYS A 546 30.89 4.50 20.12
C LYS A 546 29.97 5.04 19.02
N THR A 547 28.81 4.43 18.85
CA THR A 547 27.79 4.84 17.87
C THR A 547 27.23 6.24 18.18
N ALA A 548 26.97 6.53 19.46
CA ALA A 548 26.51 7.84 19.90
C ALA A 548 27.54 8.94 19.62
N TYR A 549 28.83 8.69 19.84
CA TYR A 549 29.89 9.65 19.49
C TYR A 549 29.97 9.92 17.99
N LEU A 550 29.86 8.88 17.15
CA LEU A 550 29.78 9.06 15.69
C LEU A 550 28.51 9.82 15.27
N GLY A 551 27.38 9.54 15.91
CA GLY A 551 26.12 10.26 15.68
C GLY A 551 26.21 11.74 16.05
N ALA A 552 26.86 12.07 17.16
CA ALA A 552 27.14 13.44 17.57
C ALA A 552 28.04 14.16 16.55
N LEU A 553 29.11 13.49 16.08
CA LEU A 553 30.00 14.03 15.06
C LEU A 553 29.27 14.31 13.74
N SER A 554 28.39 13.39 13.30
CA SER A 554 27.56 13.59 12.11
C SER A 554 26.57 14.75 12.30
N THR A 555 25.93 14.83 13.46
CA THR A 555 24.99 15.93 13.77
C THR A 555 25.70 17.27 13.76
N MET A 556 26.90 17.36 14.35
CA MET A 556 27.74 18.57 14.34
C MET A 556 28.14 18.99 12.93
N ALA A 557 28.60 18.05 12.10
CA ALA A 557 28.92 18.33 10.71
C ALA A 557 27.69 18.86 9.95
N TRP A 558 26.50 18.33 10.23
CA TRP A 558 25.27 18.80 9.59
C TRP A 558 24.77 20.17 10.06
N THR A 559 24.84 20.46 11.35
CA THR A 559 24.40 21.76 11.87
C THR A 559 25.37 22.88 11.49
N SER A 560 26.66 22.57 11.37
CA SER A 560 27.70 23.54 10.97
C SER A 560 27.86 23.71 9.46
N ALA A 561 27.38 22.77 8.64
CA ALA A 561 27.54 22.83 7.17
C ALA A 561 27.07 24.14 6.53
N PRO A 562 25.87 24.70 6.82
CA PRO A 562 25.42 25.94 6.19
C PRO A 562 26.29 27.14 6.57
N PHE A 563 26.77 27.16 7.81
CA PHE A 563 27.68 28.19 8.29
C PHE A 563 29.03 28.10 7.56
N LEU A 564 29.62 26.90 7.46
CA LEU A 564 30.88 26.69 6.76
C LEU A 564 30.79 27.07 5.29
N VAL A 565 29.71 26.67 4.61
CA VAL A 565 29.46 26.99 3.20
C VAL A 565 29.29 28.50 2.98
N ALA A 566 28.51 29.17 3.84
CA ALA A 566 28.34 30.62 3.77
C ALA A 566 29.66 31.35 4.03
N LEU A 567 30.40 30.94 5.08
CA LEU A 567 31.69 31.51 5.44
C LEU A 567 32.71 31.41 4.31
N THR A 568 32.89 30.22 3.72
CA THR A 568 33.86 30.05 2.63
C THR A 568 33.44 30.79 1.37
N THR A 569 32.14 30.79 1.03
CA THR A 569 31.65 31.49 -0.15
C THR A 569 31.82 33.01 -0.02
N PHE A 570 31.44 33.58 1.14
CA PHE A 570 31.56 35.02 1.37
C PHE A 570 33.01 35.47 1.53
N ALA A 571 33.85 34.67 2.19
CA ALA A 571 35.28 34.96 2.29
C ALA A 571 35.92 35.03 0.90
N VAL A 572 35.69 34.03 0.05
CA VAL A 572 36.20 34.00 -1.34
C VAL A 572 35.61 35.14 -2.17
N TYR A 573 34.33 35.49 -1.97
CA TYR A 573 33.71 36.61 -2.69
C TYR A 573 34.41 37.94 -2.42
N VAL A 574 34.73 38.23 -1.16
CA VAL A 574 35.37 39.49 -0.74
C VAL A 574 36.87 39.51 -1.03
N THR A 575 37.57 38.35 -1.00
CA THR A 575 39.03 38.31 -1.20
C THR A 575 39.47 38.22 -2.65
N VAL A 576 38.62 37.76 -3.58
CA VAL A 576 39.00 37.54 -4.99
C VAL A 576 39.04 38.84 -5.80
N ASP A 577 38.16 39.81 -5.52
CA ASP A 577 38.11 41.09 -6.24
C ASP A 577 37.72 42.20 -5.26
N GLU A 578 38.49 43.28 -5.23
CA GLU A 578 38.23 44.45 -4.38
C GLU A 578 36.90 45.15 -4.74
N ASN A 579 36.39 44.93 -5.96
CA ASN A 579 35.10 45.45 -6.41
C ASN A 579 33.90 44.64 -5.88
N ASN A 580 34.12 43.45 -5.33
CA ASN A 580 33.05 42.59 -4.83
C ASN A 580 32.58 43.03 -3.44
N VAL A 581 31.62 43.97 -3.41
CA VAL A 581 30.98 44.39 -2.16
C VAL A 581 29.89 43.39 -1.77
N LEU A 582 30.05 42.79 -0.58
CA LEU A 582 29.04 41.96 0.06
C LEU A 582 28.01 42.87 0.75
N ASP A 583 26.85 43.02 0.13
CA ASP A 583 25.74 43.79 0.69
C ASP A 583 24.69 42.87 1.35
N ALA A 584 23.75 43.48 2.08
CA ALA A 584 22.69 42.74 2.77
C ALA A 584 21.88 41.86 1.80
N GLU A 585 21.64 42.35 0.58
CA GLU A 585 20.90 41.64 -0.45
C GLU A 585 21.60 40.35 -0.87
N LYS A 586 22.88 40.43 -1.26
CA LYS A 586 23.67 39.25 -1.62
C LYS A 586 23.78 38.27 -0.45
N ALA A 587 24.00 38.78 0.76
CA ALA A 587 24.18 37.95 1.96
C ALA A 587 22.91 37.16 2.32
N PHE A 588 21.77 37.84 2.53
CA PHE A 588 20.52 37.20 3.00
C PHE A 588 19.88 36.28 1.97
N VAL A 589 19.92 36.67 0.68
CA VAL A 589 19.38 35.84 -0.41
C VAL A 589 20.21 34.56 -0.54
N SER A 590 21.53 34.66 -0.48
CA SER A 590 22.42 33.49 -0.54
C SER A 590 22.25 32.58 0.68
N LEU A 591 22.11 33.13 1.89
CA LEU A 591 21.79 32.37 3.11
C LEU A 591 20.47 31.60 2.98
N SER A 592 19.44 32.22 2.39
CA SER A 592 18.15 31.58 2.15
C SER A 592 18.27 30.42 1.14
N LEU A 593 19.02 30.62 0.05
CA LEU A 593 19.29 29.58 -0.95
C LEU A 593 20.11 28.42 -0.38
N PHE A 594 21.12 28.69 0.47
CA PHE A 594 21.86 27.63 1.17
C PHE A 594 20.98 26.83 2.13
N ASN A 595 20.05 27.48 2.84
CA ASN A 595 19.10 26.80 3.72
C ASN A 595 18.14 25.88 2.94
N ILE A 596 17.69 26.30 1.75
CA ILE A 596 16.87 25.45 0.87
C ILE A 596 17.66 24.20 0.43
N LEU A 597 18.94 24.37 0.07
CA LEU A 597 19.81 23.29 -0.41
C LEU A 597 20.08 22.21 0.65
N ARG A 598 19.96 22.54 1.94
CA ARG A 598 20.20 21.61 3.07
C ARG A 598 19.28 20.38 3.02
N PHE A 599 18.00 20.57 2.74
CA PHE A 599 17.02 19.48 2.83
C PHE A 599 17.23 18.41 1.75
N PRO A 600 17.36 18.75 0.45
CA PRO A 600 17.69 17.79 -0.61
C PRO A 600 18.96 16.99 -0.36
N LEU A 601 20.03 17.67 0.09
CA LEU A 601 21.32 17.02 0.34
C LEU A 601 21.27 15.98 1.47
N ASN A 602 20.43 16.19 2.48
CA ASN A 602 20.24 15.23 3.57
C ASN A 602 19.28 14.10 3.18
N MET A 603 18.19 14.41 2.48
CA MET A 603 17.18 13.41 2.12
C MET A 603 17.63 12.48 0.99
N LEU A 604 18.40 12.98 0.02
CA LEU A 604 18.77 12.19 -1.17
C LEU A 604 19.53 10.88 -0.81
N PRO A 605 20.55 10.88 0.07
CA PRO A 605 21.21 9.64 0.50
C PRO A 605 20.26 8.65 1.20
N GLN A 606 19.32 9.16 2.01
CA GLN A 606 18.34 8.32 2.72
C GLN A 606 17.39 7.64 1.74
N VAL A 607 16.91 8.37 0.72
CA VAL A 607 16.03 7.82 -0.31
C VAL A 607 16.76 6.81 -1.19
N ILE A 608 18.03 7.05 -1.53
CA ILE A 608 18.86 6.08 -2.26
C ILE A 608 19.01 4.78 -1.45
N SER A 609 19.30 4.89 -0.15
CA SER A 609 19.37 3.72 0.73
C SER A 609 18.03 2.97 0.80
N GLY A 610 16.93 3.71 0.93
CA GLY A 610 15.56 3.16 0.90
C GLY A 610 15.25 2.44 -0.41
N LEU A 611 15.69 2.98 -1.55
CA LEU A 611 15.52 2.36 -2.87
C LEU A 611 16.28 1.03 -2.98
N VAL A 612 17.53 0.98 -2.49
CA VAL A 612 18.32 -0.26 -2.45
C VAL A 612 17.62 -1.32 -1.59
N GLN A 613 17.12 -0.95 -0.41
CA GLN A 613 16.40 -1.86 0.47
C GLN A 613 15.09 -2.35 -0.17
N ALA A 614 14.31 -1.46 -0.76
CA ALA A 614 13.07 -1.81 -1.44
C ALA A 614 13.32 -2.69 -2.67
N SER A 615 14.44 -2.54 -3.37
CA SER A 615 14.83 -3.42 -4.48
C SER A 615 15.07 -4.87 -4.02
N VAL A 616 15.71 -5.05 -2.85
CA VAL A 616 15.85 -6.37 -2.24
C VAL A 616 14.48 -6.94 -1.83
N SER A 617 13.64 -6.14 -1.18
CA SER A 617 12.27 -6.52 -0.80
C SER A 617 11.41 -6.87 -2.02
N LEU A 618 11.54 -6.12 -3.11
CA LEU A 618 10.87 -6.39 -4.39
C LEU A 618 11.24 -7.77 -4.93
N LYS A 619 12.53 -8.10 -4.95
CA LYS A 619 13.02 -9.39 -5.45
C LYS A 619 12.48 -10.55 -4.59
N ARG A 620 12.47 -10.40 -3.26
CA ARG A 620 11.92 -11.41 -2.34
C ARG A 620 10.42 -11.63 -2.57
N ILE A 621 9.63 -10.56 -2.66
CA ILE A 621 8.19 -10.65 -2.93
C ILE A 621 7.93 -11.25 -4.31
N GLN A 622 8.67 -10.82 -5.34
CA GLN A 622 8.52 -11.37 -6.69
C GLN A 622 8.81 -12.87 -6.70
N ASN A 623 9.90 -13.32 -6.07
CA ASN A 623 10.24 -14.74 -5.98
C ASN A 623 9.12 -15.53 -5.27
N PHE A 624 8.64 -15.03 -4.13
CA PHE A 624 7.54 -15.67 -3.39
C PHE A 624 6.24 -15.77 -4.21
N LEU A 625 5.85 -14.70 -4.91
CA LEU A 625 4.66 -14.68 -5.77
C LEU A 625 4.79 -15.57 -7.01
N SER A 626 6.02 -15.87 -7.42
CA SER A 626 6.33 -16.72 -8.58
C SER A 626 6.47 -18.21 -8.24
N ASN A 627 6.40 -18.57 -6.95
CA ASN A 627 6.40 -19.97 -6.55
C ASN A 627 5.21 -20.74 -7.16
N ASP A 628 5.39 -22.03 -7.39
CA ASP A 628 4.34 -22.91 -7.89
C ASP A 628 3.13 -22.94 -6.95
N GLU A 629 1.95 -23.08 -7.55
CA GLU A 629 0.66 -23.20 -6.86
C GLU A 629 0.16 -24.64 -6.97
N LEU A 630 -0.56 -25.09 -5.94
CA LEU A 630 -1.25 -26.38 -5.95
C LEU A 630 -2.33 -26.36 -7.04
N ASP A 631 -2.36 -27.40 -7.88
CA ASP A 631 -3.38 -27.53 -8.92
C ASP A 631 -4.73 -27.97 -8.30
N PRO A 632 -5.77 -27.11 -8.33
CA PRO A 632 -7.09 -27.44 -7.78
C PRO A 632 -7.78 -28.60 -8.51
N SER A 633 -7.33 -28.95 -9.72
CA SER A 633 -7.85 -30.05 -10.52
C SER A 633 -7.20 -31.41 -10.22
N SER A 634 -6.22 -31.45 -9.31
CA SER A 634 -5.56 -32.69 -8.89
C SER A 634 -6.54 -33.72 -8.33
N VAL A 635 -7.57 -33.26 -7.61
CA VAL A 635 -8.62 -34.07 -7.01
C VAL A 635 -9.97 -33.65 -7.61
N ASP A 636 -10.66 -34.59 -8.25
CA ASP A 636 -12.01 -34.35 -8.73
C ASP A 636 -13.00 -34.38 -7.56
N ARG A 637 -13.66 -33.24 -7.32
CA ARG A 637 -14.69 -33.09 -6.29
C ARG A 637 -16.11 -33.03 -6.86
N LYS A 638 -16.25 -33.10 -8.19
CA LYS A 638 -17.53 -32.96 -8.91
C LYS A 638 -18.12 -34.28 -9.37
N ASN A 639 -17.32 -35.34 -9.43
CA ASN A 639 -17.77 -36.65 -9.88
C ASN A 639 -18.87 -37.20 -8.95
N THR A 640 -20.10 -37.23 -9.46
CA THR A 640 -21.29 -37.73 -8.74
C THR A 640 -21.67 -39.14 -9.20
N SER A 641 -21.01 -39.65 -10.25
CA SER A 641 -21.33 -40.92 -10.91
C SER A 641 -20.70 -42.18 -10.29
N SER A 642 -19.79 -42.06 -9.32
CA SER A 642 -19.20 -43.21 -8.65
C SER A 642 -20.04 -43.69 -7.45
N GLU A 643 -20.17 -45.01 -7.30
CA GLU A 643 -20.72 -45.63 -6.08
C GLU A 643 -19.81 -45.37 -4.85
N PHE A 644 -18.52 -45.16 -5.09
CA PHE A 644 -17.52 -44.88 -4.06
C PHE A 644 -17.52 -43.40 -3.64
N ALA A 645 -17.34 -43.16 -2.35
CA ALA A 645 -17.13 -41.84 -1.76
C ALA A 645 -15.73 -41.30 -2.01
N VAL A 646 -14.74 -42.19 -1.97
CA VAL A 646 -13.33 -41.89 -2.28
C VAL A 646 -12.82 -42.96 -3.24
N SER A 647 -12.23 -42.55 -4.35
CA SER A 647 -11.58 -43.46 -5.29
C SER A 647 -10.23 -42.91 -5.74
N VAL A 648 -9.20 -43.73 -5.59
CA VAL A 648 -7.85 -43.50 -6.11
C VAL A 648 -7.53 -44.66 -7.05
N ILE A 649 -7.21 -44.37 -8.31
CA ILE A 649 -6.89 -45.36 -9.34
C ILE A 649 -5.50 -45.07 -9.88
N ASN A 650 -4.60 -46.04 -9.76
CA ASN A 650 -3.19 -45.95 -10.18
C ASN A 650 -2.50 -44.66 -9.69
N GLY A 651 -2.79 -44.25 -8.47
CA GLY A 651 -2.30 -42.99 -7.91
C GLY A 651 -0.81 -43.02 -7.62
N LYS A 652 -0.09 -42.02 -8.12
CA LYS A 652 1.34 -41.80 -7.84
C LYS A 652 1.56 -40.37 -7.39
N PHE A 653 2.08 -40.19 -6.17
CA PHE A 653 2.17 -38.88 -5.52
C PHE A 653 3.56 -38.58 -4.98
N THR A 654 3.92 -37.30 -5.03
CA THR A 654 5.17 -36.78 -4.47
C THR A 654 4.93 -35.48 -3.70
N TRP A 655 5.83 -35.16 -2.77
CA TRP A 655 5.80 -33.88 -2.03
C TRP A 655 6.38 -32.72 -2.84
N ALA A 656 7.27 -33.02 -3.79
CA ALA A 656 7.89 -32.07 -4.70
C ALA A 656 8.15 -32.74 -6.05
N LYS A 657 8.02 -32.00 -7.16
CA LYS A 657 8.22 -32.55 -8.52
C LYS A 657 9.62 -33.13 -8.75
N GLU A 658 10.61 -32.64 -8.02
CA GLU A 658 12.01 -33.08 -8.09
C GLU A 658 12.31 -34.26 -7.16
N ASP A 659 11.45 -34.51 -6.16
CA ASP A 659 11.61 -35.59 -5.20
C ASP A 659 11.09 -36.91 -5.76
N GLN A 660 11.65 -38.02 -5.28
CA GLN A 660 11.10 -39.34 -5.59
C GLN A 660 9.66 -39.48 -5.06
N PRO A 661 8.76 -40.15 -5.81
CA PRO A 661 7.40 -40.36 -5.35
C PRO A 661 7.40 -41.15 -4.04
N VAL A 662 6.56 -40.74 -3.09
CA VAL A 662 6.42 -41.41 -1.78
C VAL A 662 5.31 -42.46 -1.84
N LEU A 663 4.30 -42.23 -2.69
CA LEU A 663 3.18 -43.12 -2.87
C LEU A 663 3.20 -43.68 -4.29
N HIS A 664 3.13 -45.01 -4.41
CA HIS A 664 3.20 -45.71 -5.68
C HIS A 664 2.02 -46.66 -5.87
N ASN A 665 1.43 -46.64 -7.07
CA ASN A 665 0.38 -47.57 -7.48
C ASN A 665 -0.75 -47.69 -6.43
N ILE A 666 -1.18 -46.56 -5.88
CA ILE A 666 -2.25 -46.53 -4.89
C ILE A 666 -3.58 -46.81 -5.60
N ASN A 667 -4.24 -47.89 -5.17
CA ASN A 667 -5.57 -48.27 -5.62
C ASN A 667 -6.45 -48.45 -4.38
N VAL A 668 -7.32 -47.48 -4.13
CA VAL A 668 -8.19 -47.45 -2.94
C VAL A 668 -9.59 -47.02 -3.36
N MET A 669 -10.59 -47.83 -3.02
CA MET A 669 -12.00 -47.54 -3.30
C MET A 669 -12.82 -47.68 -2.01
N VAL A 670 -13.35 -46.57 -1.51
CA VAL A 670 -14.10 -46.52 -0.25
C VAL A 670 -15.59 -46.33 -0.56
N PRO A 671 -16.46 -47.30 -0.20
CA PRO A 671 -17.91 -47.16 -0.31
C PRO A 671 -18.46 -45.99 0.49
N GLN A 672 -19.67 -45.53 0.14
CA GLN A 672 -20.34 -44.50 0.92
C GLN A 672 -20.82 -45.03 2.28
N GLY A 673 -20.62 -44.23 3.34
CA GLY A 673 -21.09 -44.56 4.69
C GLY A 673 -20.24 -45.57 5.46
N SER A 674 -19.20 -46.15 4.84
CA SER A 674 -18.32 -47.12 5.47
C SER A 674 -17.27 -46.48 6.38
N LEU A 675 -16.88 -47.22 7.42
CA LEU A 675 -15.73 -46.96 8.29
C LEU A 675 -14.54 -47.79 7.81
N VAL A 676 -13.52 -47.12 7.28
CA VAL A 676 -12.28 -47.75 6.77
C VAL A 676 -11.10 -47.39 7.67
N ALA A 677 -10.35 -48.39 8.11
CA ALA A 677 -9.09 -48.18 8.83
C ALA A 677 -7.89 -48.25 7.88
N VAL A 678 -6.90 -47.39 8.09
CA VAL A 678 -5.61 -47.43 7.37
C VAL A 678 -4.51 -47.73 8.38
N VAL A 679 -3.83 -48.86 8.21
CA VAL A 679 -2.80 -49.37 9.13
C VAL A 679 -1.49 -49.63 8.42
N GLY A 680 -0.41 -49.73 9.19
CA GLY A 680 0.93 -50.03 8.69
C GLY A 680 2.02 -49.44 9.58
N HIS A 681 3.26 -49.84 9.32
CA HIS A 681 4.43 -49.39 10.07
C HIS A 681 4.60 -47.86 10.08
N VAL A 682 5.31 -47.34 11.08
CA VAL A 682 5.66 -45.91 11.13
C VAL A 682 6.45 -45.54 9.87
N GLY A 683 6.10 -44.41 9.23
CA GLY A 683 6.79 -43.96 8.02
C GLY A 683 6.36 -44.62 6.70
N CYS A 684 5.37 -45.53 6.68
CA CYS A 684 4.93 -46.19 5.44
C CYS A 684 4.04 -45.34 4.50
N GLY A 685 3.79 -44.07 4.82
CA GLY A 685 3.05 -43.13 3.96
C GLY A 685 1.56 -42.92 4.29
N LYS A 686 1.08 -43.34 5.47
CA LYS A 686 -0.34 -43.20 5.88
C LYS A 686 -0.85 -41.75 5.84
N SER A 687 -0.17 -40.83 6.51
CA SER A 687 -0.54 -39.40 6.50
C SER A 687 -0.33 -38.76 5.12
N SER A 688 0.63 -39.27 4.32
CA SER A 688 0.78 -38.89 2.91
C SER A 688 -0.45 -39.28 2.08
N LEU A 689 -1.04 -40.46 2.33
CA LEU A 689 -2.28 -40.87 1.65
C LEU A 689 -3.42 -39.89 1.95
N ILE A 690 -3.60 -39.49 3.21
CA ILE A 690 -4.59 -38.47 3.57
C ILE A 690 -4.29 -37.14 2.85
N SER A 691 -3.02 -36.72 2.82
CA SER A 691 -2.61 -35.47 2.15
C SER A 691 -2.87 -35.50 0.64
N ALA A 692 -2.68 -36.66 0.00
CA ALA A 692 -3.02 -36.87 -1.41
C ALA A 692 -4.53 -36.76 -1.66
N LEU A 693 -5.37 -37.31 -0.77
CA LEU A 693 -6.83 -37.20 -0.85
C LEU A 693 -7.33 -35.75 -0.67
N LEU A 694 -6.63 -34.95 0.14
CA LEU A 694 -6.93 -33.53 0.32
C LEU A 694 -6.56 -32.67 -0.90
N GLY A 695 -5.61 -33.15 -1.72
CA GLY A 695 -5.02 -32.41 -2.84
C GLY A 695 -3.80 -31.57 -2.43
N ASP A 696 -3.18 -31.87 -1.29
CA ASP A 696 -1.99 -31.17 -0.80
C ASP A 696 -0.67 -31.76 -1.36
N MET A 697 -0.72 -32.92 -2.02
CA MET A 697 0.43 -33.53 -2.70
C MET A 697 0.33 -33.36 -4.22
N GLU A 698 1.49 -33.35 -4.88
CA GLU A 698 1.57 -33.32 -6.35
C GLU A 698 1.20 -34.71 -6.90
N LYS A 699 0.17 -34.75 -7.75
CA LYS A 699 -0.25 -35.96 -8.47
C LYS A 699 0.53 -36.08 -9.78
N LEU A 700 1.34 -37.13 -9.90
CA LEU A 700 2.11 -37.39 -11.13
C LEU A 700 1.30 -38.21 -12.13
N GLU A 701 0.64 -39.26 -11.65
CA GLU A 701 -0.14 -40.22 -12.44
C GLU A 701 -1.39 -40.65 -11.65
N GLY A 702 -2.41 -41.09 -12.38
CA GLY A 702 -3.65 -41.64 -11.81
C GLY A 702 -4.78 -40.63 -11.64
N GLU A 703 -5.91 -41.13 -11.14
CA GLU A 703 -7.13 -40.37 -10.91
C GLU A 703 -7.53 -40.43 -9.43
N VAL A 704 -7.94 -39.27 -8.89
CA VAL A 704 -8.41 -39.13 -7.52
C VAL A 704 -9.76 -38.43 -7.55
N SER A 705 -10.77 -39.05 -6.94
CA SER A 705 -12.10 -38.48 -6.79
C SER A 705 -12.56 -38.59 -5.34
N VAL A 706 -13.09 -37.49 -4.81
CA VAL A 706 -13.65 -37.39 -3.46
C VAL A 706 -15.02 -36.71 -3.54
N ARG A 707 -16.07 -37.43 -3.15
CA ARG A 707 -17.45 -36.96 -3.26
C ARG A 707 -17.90 -36.22 -2.00
N GLY A 708 -18.29 -34.95 -2.18
CA GLY A 708 -18.91 -34.14 -1.12
C GLY A 708 -17.91 -33.32 -0.31
N SER A 709 -18.37 -32.83 0.84
CA SER A 709 -17.55 -32.03 1.76
C SER A 709 -16.64 -32.91 2.62
N VAL A 710 -15.42 -32.44 2.90
CA VAL A 710 -14.40 -33.18 3.65
C VAL A 710 -14.11 -32.48 4.99
N ALA A 711 -14.14 -33.23 6.08
CA ALA A 711 -13.61 -32.83 7.37
C ALA A 711 -12.28 -33.54 7.62
N TYR A 712 -11.24 -32.79 8.00
CA TYR A 712 -9.92 -33.31 8.29
C TYR A 712 -9.53 -33.04 9.73
N VAL A 713 -9.06 -34.09 10.42
CA VAL A 713 -8.45 -34.00 11.75
C VAL A 713 -6.98 -34.39 11.60
N PRO A 714 -6.04 -33.42 11.69
CA PRO A 714 -4.61 -33.71 11.60
C PRO A 714 -4.09 -34.41 12.86
N GLN A 715 -3.00 -35.15 12.70
CA GLN A 715 -2.26 -35.78 13.80
C GLN A 715 -1.81 -34.74 14.85
N GLN A 716 -1.30 -33.59 14.41
CA GLN A 716 -1.05 -32.44 15.29
C GLN A 716 -2.24 -31.48 15.26
N ALA A 717 -3.00 -31.47 16.35
CA ALA A 717 -4.17 -30.60 16.48
C ALA A 717 -3.80 -29.10 16.39
N TRP A 718 -4.43 -28.39 15.44
CA TRP A 718 -4.27 -26.94 15.28
C TRP A 718 -5.44 -26.18 15.91
N ILE A 719 -5.14 -25.22 16.79
CA ILE A 719 -6.13 -24.44 17.54
C ILE A 719 -5.92 -22.94 17.26
N GLN A 720 -7.01 -22.22 16.96
CA GLN A 720 -7.01 -20.79 16.75
C GLN A 720 -6.93 -20.04 18.09
N ASN A 721 -6.29 -18.86 18.07
CA ASN A 721 -6.28 -17.94 19.20
C ASN A 721 -7.65 -17.23 19.32
N ALA A 722 -8.62 -17.93 19.92
CA ALA A 722 -10.01 -17.53 20.06
C ALA A 722 -10.63 -18.28 21.26
N THR A 723 -11.91 -18.08 21.54
CA THR A 723 -12.60 -18.88 22.57
C THR A 723 -12.66 -20.35 22.19
N LEU A 724 -12.81 -21.24 23.17
CA LEU A 724 -12.98 -22.68 22.91
C LEU A 724 -14.24 -22.93 22.05
N ARG A 725 -15.33 -22.21 22.34
CA ARG A 725 -16.55 -22.23 21.53
C ARG A 725 -16.30 -21.84 20.07
N ASP A 726 -15.58 -20.75 19.82
CA ASP A 726 -15.30 -20.30 18.45
C ASP A 726 -14.41 -21.29 17.69
N ASN A 727 -13.49 -21.96 18.39
CA ASN A 727 -12.68 -23.03 17.81
C ASN A 727 -13.52 -24.22 17.34
N ILE A 728 -14.56 -24.61 18.09
CA ILE A 728 -15.47 -25.71 17.73
C ILE A 728 -16.45 -25.26 16.62
N LEU A 729 -17.03 -24.07 16.73
CA LEU A 729 -17.97 -23.54 15.74
C LEU A 729 -17.31 -23.26 14.39
N PHE A 730 -16.07 -22.77 14.41
CA PHE A 730 -15.24 -22.52 13.23
C PHE A 730 -15.95 -21.71 12.13
N GLY A 731 -16.63 -20.63 12.54
CA GLY A 731 -17.40 -19.75 11.65
C GLY A 731 -18.83 -20.23 11.31
N ARG A 732 -19.28 -21.37 11.85
CA ARG A 732 -20.67 -21.83 11.75
C ARG A 732 -21.55 -21.19 12.83
N THR A 733 -22.86 -21.14 12.58
CA THR A 733 -23.85 -20.61 13.53
C THR A 733 -23.95 -21.48 14.78
N PHE A 734 -23.99 -20.87 15.96
CA PHE A 734 -24.19 -21.59 17.22
C PHE A 734 -25.60 -22.19 17.31
N LYS A 735 -25.66 -23.51 17.45
CA LYS A 735 -26.87 -24.29 17.72
C LYS A 735 -26.66 -25.10 18.99
N GLU A 736 -27.37 -24.72 20.05
CA GLU A 736 -27.13 -25.21 21.41
C GLU A 736 -27.25 -26.74 21.55
N GLN A 737 -28.34 -27.34 21.08
CA GLN A 737 -28.56 -28.79 21.16
C GLN A 737 -27.47 -29.58 20.43
N LYS A 738 -27.10 -29.13 19.23
CA LYS A 738 -26.02 -29.75 18.45
C LYS A 738 -24.68 -29.61 19.17
N TYR A 739 -24.40 -28.42 19.70
CA TYR A 739 -23.15 -28.13 20.39
C TYR A 739 -22.98 -29.01 21.64
N ARG A 740 -24.01 -29.15 22.47
CA ARG A 740 -23.99 -30.06 23.63
C ARG A 740 -23.74 -31.51 23.22
N ARG A 741 -24.45 -32.00 22.20
CA ARG A 741 -24.23 -33.35 21.67
C ARG A 741 -22.80 -33.59 21.18
N VAL A 742 -22.17 -32.58 20.57
CA VAL A 742 -20.77 -32.64 20.14
C VAL A 742 -19.81 -32.70 21.33
N LEU A 743 -20.04 -31.88 22.35
CA LEU A 743 -19.22 -31.87 23.57
C LEU A 743 -19.28 -33.21 24.30
N ASP A 744 -20.48 -33.77 24.44
CA ASP A 744 -20.68 -35.06 25.08
C ASP A 744 -20.02 -36.18 24.27
N ALA A 745 -20.24 -36.25 22.95
CA ALA A 745 -19.63 -37.27 22.08
C ALA A 745 -18.09 -37.24 22.09
N CYS A 746 -17.49 -36.05 22.24
CA CYS A 746 -16.04 -35.87 22.34
C CYS A 746 -15.50 -35.92 23.78
N ALA A 747 -16.33 -36.21 24.78
CA ALA A 747 -15.98 -36.23 26.20
C ALA A 747 -15.30 -34.92 26.69
N LEU A 748 -15.74 -33.76 26.20
CA LEU A 748 -15.19 -32.44 26.55
C LEU A 748 -15.88 -31.78 27.76
N THR A 749 -17.02 -32.31 28.18
CA THR A 749 -17.82 -31.75 29.29
C THR A 749 -17.02 -31.61 30.59
N PRO A 750 -16.21 -32.59 31.04
CA PRO A 750 -15.36 -32.44 32.23
C PRO A 750 -14.26 -31.40 32.05
N ASP A 751 -13.68 -31.27 30.84
CA ASP A 751 -12.62 -30.28 30.59
C ASP A 751 -13.15 -28.85 30.69
N LEU A 752 -14.42 -28.62 30.31
CA LEU A 752 -15.07 -27.32 30.41
C LEU A 752 -15.29 -26.88 31.86
N GLU A 753 -15.58 -27.81 32.77
CA GLU A 753 -15.80 -27.49 34.19
C GLU A 753 -14.52 -27.01 34.89
N VAL A 754 -13.36 -27.46 34.42
CA VAL A 754 -12.05 -27.06 34.97
C VAL A 754 -11.60 -25.69 34.44
N LEU A 755 -12.11 -25.26 33.28
CA LEU A 755 -11.72 -23.99 32.67
C LEU A 755 -12.42 -22.80 33.36
N PRO A 756 -11.70 -21.71 33.68
CA PRO A 756 -12.23 -20.61 34.48
C PRO A 756 -13.41 -19.86 33.83
N GLY A 757 -13.51 -19.88 32.49
CA GLY A 757 -14.62 -19.31 31.73
C GLY A 757 -15.45 -20.36 30.98
N GLY A 758 -15.31 -21.65 31.32
CA GLY A 758 -15.94 -22.74 30.58
C GLY A 758 -15.59 -22.69 29.09
N ASP A 759 -16.61 -22.73 28.23
CA ASP A 759 -16.46 -22.71 26.78
C ASP A 759 -16.12 -21.33 26.19
N MET A 760 -16.32 -20.26 26.96
CA MET A 760 -15.94 -18.88 26.60
C MET A 760 -14.49 -18.57 26.97
N THR A 761 -13.75 -19.52 27.55
CA THR A 761 -12.34 -19.35 27.86
C THR A 761 -11.52 -19.10 26.59
N GLU A 762 -10.71 -18.04 26.60
CA GLU A 762 -9.76 -17.75 25.52
C GLU A 762 -8.65 -18.81 25.49
N ILE A 763 -8.55 -19.49 24.36
CA ILE A 763 -7.52 -20.48 24.12
C ILE A 763 -6.37 -19.77 23.41
N GLY A 764 -5.27 -19.56 24.12
CA GLY A 764 -4.08 -18.86 23.60
C GLY A 764 -3.47 -19.51 22.35
N GLU A 765 -2.48 -18.86 21.73
CA GLU A 765 -1.86 -19.35 20.50
C GLU A 765 -1.39 -20.81 20.61
N LYS A 766 -1.75 -21.64 19.62
CA LYS A 766 -1.52 -23.10 19.58
C LYS A 766 -2.13 -23.89 20.77
N GLY A 767 -3.07 -23.29 21.49
CA GLY A 767 -3.73 -23.92 22.63
C GLY A 767 -2.79 -24.19 23.80
N ILE A 768 -1.96 -23.21 24.19
CA ILE A 768 -1.03 -23.33 25.33
C ILE A 768 -1.72 -23.68 26.66
N ASN A 769 -3.01 -23.35 26.77
CA ASN A 769 -3.84 -23.64 27.96
C ASN A 769 -4.40 -25.08 27.99
N LEU A 770 -4.18 -25.88 26.94
CA LEU A 770 -4.77 -27.21 26.77
C LEU A 770 -3.69 -28.30 26.73
N SER A 771 -4.00 -29.47 27.30
CA SER A 771 -3.16 -30.67 27.17
C SER A 771 -3.19 -31.22 25.73
N GLY A 772 -2.29 -32.15 25.40
CA GLY A 772 -2.25 -32.82 24.09
C GLY A 772 -3.60 -33.46 23.71
N GLY A 773 -4.13 -34.32 24.57
CA GLY A 773 -5.42 -34.98 24.37
C GLY A 773 -6.62 -34.02 24.35
N GLN A 774 -6.59 -32.93 25.13
CA GLN A 774 -7.62 -31.89 25.04
C GLN A 774 -7.63 -31.20 23.68
N ARG A 775 -6.46 -30.82 23.15
CA ARG A 775 -6.35 -30.20 21.82
C ARG A 775 -6.90 -31.12 20.73
N GLN A 776 -6.61 -32.42 20.83
CA GLN A 776 -7.08 -33.40 19.84
C GLN A 776 -8.59 -33.57 19.90
N ARG A 777 -9.18 -33.65 21.09
CA ARG A 777 -10.64 -33.69 21.28
C ARG A 777 -11.34 -32.42 20.77
N VAL A 778 -10.77 -31.24 20.99
CA VAL A 778 -11.30 -29.99 20.41
C VAL A 778 -11.24 -30.01 18.88
N SER A 779 -10.15 -30.51 18.29
CA SER A 779 -10.02 -30.67 16.84
C SER A 779 -11.07 -31.62 16.26
N LEU A 780 -11.34 -32.71 16.97
CA LEU A 780 -12.36 -33.70 16.61
C LEU A 780 -13.79 -33.14 16.75
N ALA A 781 -14.06 -32.39 17.82
CA ALA A 781 -15.33 -31.70 18.03
C ALA A 781 -15.63 -30.70 16.89
N ARG A 782 -14.62 -29.95 16.44
CA ARG A 782 -14.71 -29.05 15.27
C ARG A 782 -15.06 -29.82 13.99
N ALA A 783 -14.41 -30.95 13.74
CA ALA A 783 -14.73 -31.79 12.59
C ALA A 783 -16.18 -32.31 12.65
N LEU A 784 -16.62 -32.81 13.80
CA LEU A 784 -17.98 -33.28 14.01
C LEU A 784 -19.02 -32.16 13.81
N TYR A 785 -18.77 -30.97 14.36
CA TYR A 785 -19.69 -29.84 14.23
C TYR A 785 -19.87 -29.38 12.77
N SER A 786 -18.88 -29.61 11.91
CA SER A 786 -18.93 -29.21 10.50
C SER A 786 -19.92 -29.99 9.64
N GLU A 787 -20.36 -31.18 10.07
CA GLU A 787 -21.28 -32.10 9.35
C GLU A 787 -20.86 -32.41 7.90
N ALA A 788 -19.59 -32.76 7.71
CA ALA A 788 -19.06 -33.14 6.41
C ALA A 788 -19.63 -34.48 5.89
N ASP A 789 -19.34 -34.82 4.63
CA ASP A 789 -19.73 -36.09 4.02
C ASP A 789 -18.65 -37.16 4.20
N VAL A 790 -17.38 -36.74 4.14
CA VAL A 790 -16.19 -37.58 4.32
C VAL A 790 -15.36 -37.05 5.50
N TYR A 791 -15.00 -37.95 6.42
CA TYR A 791 -14.14 -37.66 7.57
C TYR A 791 -12.79 -38.34 7.40
N LEU A 792 -11.72 -37.56 7.33
CA LEU A 792 -10.34 -38.01 7.29
C LEU A 792 -9.72 -37.77 8.67
N LEU A 793 -9.46 -38.86 9.39
CA LEU A 793 -8.98 -38.83 10.77
C LEU A 793 -7.56 -39.39 10.82
N ASP A 794 -6.58 -38.51 10.99
CA ASP A 794 -5.16 -38.87 11.05
C ASP A 794 -4.74 -39.08 12.51
N ASP A 795 -4.87 -40.31 12.98
CA ASP A 795 -4.49 -40.76 14.32
C ASP A 795 -5.08 -39.90 15.47
N PRO A 796 -6.41 -39.69 15.52
CA PRO A 796 -7.05 -38.77 16.47
C PRO A 796 -7.04 -39.26 17.94
N LEU A 797 -6.65 -40.51 18.19
CA LEU A 797 -6.76 -41.17 19.50
C LEU A 797 -5.41 -41.37 20.21
N SER A 798 -4.28 -40.98 19.61
CA SER A 798 -2.95 -41.30 20.17
C SER A 798 -2.56 -40.51 21.41
N ALA A 799 -3.06 -39.29 21.60
CA ALA A 799 -2.72 -38.47 22.78
C ALA A 799 -3.81 -38.49 23.88
N VAL A 800 -4.78 -39.41 23.81
CA VAL A 800 -5.88 -39.53 24.78
C VAL A 800 -5.82 -40.87 25.52
N ASP A 801 -6.20 -40.85 26.79
CA ASP A 801 -6.22 -42.06 27.64
C ASP A 801 -7.17 -43.12 27.08
N ALA A 802 -6.87 -44.41 27.31
CA ALA A 802 -7.61 -45.54 26.75
C ALA A 802 -9.14 -45.51 27.06
N HIS A 803 -9.53 -45.06 28.26
CA HIS A 803 -10.95 -44.93 28.61
C HIS A 803 -11.65 -43.84 27.79
N VAL A 804 -10.97 -42.70 27.58
CA VAL A 804 -11.48 -41.58 26.79
C VAL A 804 -11.49 -41.94 25.30
N SER A 805 -10.47 -42.66 24.82
CA SER A 805 -10.38 -43.13 23.44
C SER A 805 -11.52 -44.09 23.10
N LYS A 806 -11.84 -45.03 24.01
CA LYS A 806 -13.00 -45.91 23.89
C LYS A 806 -14.32 -45.14 23.87
N HIS A 807 -14.50 -44.19 24.78
CA HIS A 807 -15.70 -43.35 24.79
C HIS A 807 -15.89 -42.59 23.46
N ILE A 808 -14.82 -42.00 22.92
CA ILE A 808 -14.85 -41.31 21.63
C ILE A 808 -15.12 -42.31 20.51
N PHE A 809 -14.49 -43.47 20.50
CA PHE A 809 -14.73 -44.46 19.46
C PHE A 809 -16.20 -44.90 19.46
N ASP A 810 -16.75 -45.31 20.60
CA ASP A 810 -18.11 -45.84 20.69
C ASP A 810 -19.18 -44.78 20.39
N ASN A 811 -19.01 -43.56 20.90
CA ASN A 811 -20.03 -42.50 20.76
C ASN A 811 -19.85 -41.63 19.50
N LEU A 812 -18.69 -41.65 18.85
CA LEU A 812 -18.41 -40.78 17.70
C LEU A 812 -18.05 -41.53 16.43
N ILE A 813 -16.95 -42.29 16.45
CA ILE A 813 -16.29 -42.80 15.24
C ILE A 813 -16.90 -44.12 14.78
N GLY A 814 -17.18 -45.02 15.73
CA GLY A 814 -17.58 -46.40 15.54
C GLY A 814 -18.97 -46.58 14.93
N PRO A 815 -19.44 -47.84 14.83
CA PRO A 815 -20.68 -48.17 14.13
C PRO A 815 -21.94 -47.60 14.79
N GLU A 816 -21.94 -47.39 16.11
CA GLU A 816 -23.04 -46.78 16.87
C GLU A 816 -22.82 -45.29 17.19
N GLY A 817 -21.71 -44.71 16.72
CA GLY A 817 -21.37 -43.32 16.97
C GLY A 817 -22.21 -42.32 16.17
N VAL A 818 -22.08 -41.03 16.52
CA VAL A 818 -22.79 -39.93 15.85
C VAL A 818 -22.47 -39.85 14.35
N LEU A 819 -21.31 -40.33 13.89
CA LEU A 819 -20.92 -40.34 12.48
C LEU A 819 -21.43 -41.56 11.69
N LYS A 820 -22.33 -42.38 12.26
CA LYS A 820 -22.97 -43.49 11.55
C LYS A 820 -23.61 -43.01 10.24
N GLY A 821 -23.33 -43.72 9.15
CA GLY A 821 -23.81 -43.40 7.80
C GLY A 821 -22.97 -42.36 7.05
N LYS A 822 -21.96 -41.76 7.67
CA LYS A 822 -20.95 -40.92 6.99
C LYS A 822 -19.71 -41.75 6.64
N THR A 823 -19.03 -41.38 5.56
CA THR A 823 -17.79 -42.04 5.16
C THR A 823 -16.67 -41.60 6.09
N ARG A 824 -15.96 -42.56 6.68
CA ARG A 824 -14.93 -42.32 7.69
C ARG A 824 -13.67 -43.09 7.32
N ILE A 825 -12.54 -42.38 7.19
CA ILE A 825 -11.22 -42.97 7.00
C ILE A 825 -10.41 -42.67 8.26
N LEU A 826 -10.10 -43.72 9.02
CA LEU A 826 -9.35 -43.65 10.27
C LEU A 826 -7.95 -44.22 10.06
N VAL A 827 -6.94 -43.36 10.02
CA VAL A 827 -5.55 -43.79 10.22
C VAL A 827 -5.37 -43.97 11.72
N THR A 828 -4.93 -45.16 12.14
CA THR A 828 -4.71 -45.47 13.55
C THR A 828 -3.55 -46.44 13.71
N HIS A 829 -2.81 -46.28 14.80
CA HIS A 829 -1.88 -47.28 15.30
C HIS A 829 -2.52 -48.24 16.30
N GLY A 830 -3.59 -47.81 16.98
CA GLY A 830 -4.31 -48.63 17.96
C GLY A 830 -5.02 -49.83 17.32
N ILE A 831 -4.67 -51.02 17.79
CA ILE A 831 -5.17 -52.31 17.27
C ILE A 831 -6.59 -52.62 17.77
N SER A 832 -6.94 -52.15 18.97
CA SER A 832 -8.16 -52.54 19.71
C SER A 832 -9.47 -52.26 18.96
N PHE A 833 -9.46 -51.30 18.04
CA PHE A 833 -10.64 -50.86 17.28
C PHE A 833 -10.76 -51.50 15.88
N LEU A 834 -9.69 -52.14 15.39
CA LEU A 834 -9.65 -52.73 14.03
C LEU A 834 -10.71 -53.81 13.77
N PRO A 835 -11.15 -54.63 14.75
CA PRO A 835 -12.23 -55.60 14.50
C PRO A 835 -13.60 -54.97 14.23
N GLN A 836 -13.79 -53.69 14.57
CA GLN A 836 -15.09 -53.00 14.48
C GLN A 836 -15.25 -52.15 13.21
N VAL A 837 -14.25 -52.12 12.33
CA VAL A 837 -14.28 -51.35 11.07
C VAL A 837 -14.73 -52.23 9.91
N ASP A 838 -15.33 -51.62 8.88
CA ASP A 838 -15.90 -52.37 7.75
C ASP A 838 -14.79 -52.95 6.85
N ASN A 839 -13.74 -52.15 6.59
CA ASN A 839 -12.59 -52.56 5.78
C ASN A 839 -11.29 -51.98 6.34
N ILE A 840 -10.19 -52.69 6.15
CA ILE A 840 -8.84 -52.29 6.55
C ILE A 840 -7.97 -52.21 5.30
N VAL A 841 -7.22 -51.12 5.17
CA VAL A 841 -6.21 -50.89 4.12
C VAL A 841 -4.84 -50.97 4.77
N VAL A 842 -4.00 -51.92 4.33
CA VAL A 842 -2.65 -52.11 4.86
C VAL A 842 -1.64 -51.45 3.93
N MET A 843 -0.89 -50.48 4.46
CA MET A 843 0.16 -49.78 3.74
C MET A 843 1.56 -50.27 4.11
N VAL A 844 2.34 -50.64 3.08
CA VAL A 844 3.74 -51.07 3.20
C VAL A 844 4.56 -50.31 2.17
N GLU A 845 5.63 -49.64 2.60
CA GLU A 845 6.55 -48.89 1.73
C GLU A 845 5.86 -47.97 0.69
N GLY A 846 4.82 -47.24 1.11
CA GLY A 846 4.11 -46.31 0.22
C GLY A 846 3.21 -46.99 -0.82
N ARG A 847 2.88 -48.27 -0.65
CA ARG A 847 1.96 -49.04 -1.50
C ARG A 847 0.85 -49.66 -0.68
N VAL A 848 -0.31 -49.90 -1.32
CA VAL A 848 -1.38 -50.70 -0.72
C VAL A 848 -1.03 -52.18 -0.94
N SER A 849 -0.79 -52.90 0.16
CA SER A 849 -0.44 -54.32 0.11
C SER A 849 -1.68 -55.20 -0.03
N GLU A 850 -2.66 -54.96 0.84
CA GLU A 850 -3.90 -55.74 0.93
C GLU A 850 -5.02 -54.87 1.50
N MET A 851 -6.27 -55.20 1.12
CA MET A 851 -7.47 -54.52 1.55
C MET A 851 -8.61 -55.54 1.73
N GLY A 852 -9.31 -55.48 2.85
CA GLY A 852 -10.43 -56.39 3.14
C GLY A 852 -10.95 -56.26 4.57
N SER A 853 -11.86 -57.14 4.96
CA SER A 853 -12.34 -57.20 6.35
C SER A 853 -11.30 -57.80 7.30
N TYR A 854 -11.40 -57.50 8.60
CA TYR A 854 -10.48 -58.01 9.62
C TYR A 854 -10.32 -59.54 9.57
N GLN A 855 -11.42 -60.29 9.40
CA GLN A 855 -11.40 -61.75 9.36
C GLN A 855 -10.77 -62.32 8.08
N GLU A 856 -10.95 -61.64 6.95
CA GLU A 856 -10.35 -62.04 5.66
C GLU A 856 -8.83 -61.86 5.69
N LEU A 857 -8.36 -60.70 6.14
CA LEU A 857 -6.93 -60.39 6.22
C LEU A 857 -6.19 -61.29 7.23
N LEU A 858 -6.83 -61.61 8.36
CA LEU A 858 -6.26 -62.53 9.34
C LEU A 858 -6.08 -63.95 8.78
N LYS A 859 -7.02 -64.42 7.94
CA LYS A 859 -6.94 -65.74 7.26
C LYS A 859 -5.89 -65.78 6.16
N GLN A 860 -5.66 -64.66 5.48
CA GLN A 860 -4.65 -64.56 4.41
C GLN A 860 -3.21 -64.64 4.96
N ASN A 861 -3.02 -64.38 6.26
CA ASN A 861 -1.72 -64.44 6.96
C ASN A 861 -0.62 -63.62 6.23
N GLY A 862 -1.02 -62.48 5.66
CA GLY A 862 -0.15 -61.54 4.95
C GLY A 862 0.49 -60.49 5.86
N ALA A 863 0.80 -59.32 5.31
CA ALA A 863 1.41 -58.19 5.99
C ALA A 863 0.55 -57.67 7.16
N PHE A 864 -0.77 -57.81 7.10
CA PHE A 864 -1.67 -57.48 8.20
C PHE A 864 -1.45 -58.35 9.44
N ALA A 865 -1.33 -59.67 9.24
CA ALA A 865 -1.13 -60.61 10.34
C ALA A 865 0.27 -60.43 10.98
N GLU A 866 1.26 -60.09 10.17
CA GLU A 866 2.59 -59.70 10.66
C GLU A 866 2.55 -58.40 11.47
N PHE A 867 1.86 -57.36 10.97
CA PHE A 867 1.64 -56.11 11.70
C PHE A 867 0.98 -56.36 13.07
N LEU A 868 -0.06 -57.20 13.14
CA LEU A 868 -0.71 -57.54 14.41
C LEU A 868 0.24 -58.26 15.38
N ARG A 869 1.07 -59.20 14.91
CA ARG A 869 2.02 -59.91 15.80
C ARG A 869 3.03 -58.97 16.41
N ASN A 870 3.54 -58.01 15.62
CA ASN A 870 4.56 -57.08 16.08
C ASN A 870 4.00 -56.09 17.11
N TYR A 871 2.83 -55.51 16.85
CA TYR A 871 2.25 -54.48 17.73
C TYR A 871 1.42 -55.05 18.89
N ALA A 872 0.84 -56.24 18.77
CA ALA A 872 0.15 -56.88 19.91
C ALA A 872 1.11 -57.30 21.03
N LEU A 873 2.40 -57.51 20.72
CA LEU A 873 3.43 -57.75 21.73
C LEU A 873 3.82 -56.48 22.49
N GLU A 874 3.78 -55.30 21.84
CA GLU A 874 4.07 -54.01 22.47
C GLU A 874 2.92 -53.58 23.41
N ASP A 875 1.66 -53.71 23.00
CA ASP A 875 0.49 -53.35 23.84
C ASP A 875 0.45 -54.17 25.15
N ILE A 876 0.87 -55.45 25.12
CA ILE A 876 0.93 -56.31 26.32
C ILE A 876 2.04 -55.85 27.28
N ILE A 877 3.17 -55.37 26.74
CA ILE A 877 4.29 -54.87 27.55
C ILE A 877 3.95 -53.51 28.19
N GLU A 878 3.27 -52.62 27.46
CA GLU A 878 2.83 -51.32 27.99
C GLU A 878 1.72 -51.44 29.05
N GLU A 879 0.77 -52.39 28.90
CA GLU A 879 -0.24 -52.65 29.93
C GLU A 879 0.38 -53.17 31.24
N ASP A 880 1.41 -54.02 31.17
CA ASP A 880 2.12 -54.52 32.35
C ASP A 880 2.97 -53.43 33.05
N GLU A 881 3.53 -52.47 32.32
CA GLU A 881 4.27 -51.33 32.90
C GLU A 881 3.35 -50.25 33.52
N ALA A 882 2.14 -50.04 32.98
CA ALA A 882 1.19 -49.06 33.51
C ALA A 882 0.46 -49.53 34.80
N LEU A 883 0.50 -50.83 35.09
CA LEU A 883 -0.08 -51.45 36.29
C LEU A 883 0.93 -51.65 37.44
N GLY A 884 2.22 -51.32 37.22
CA GLY A 884 3.28 -51.28 38.24
C GLY A 884 3.51 -49.89 38.79
#